data_AF-A0A7Y3JGQ3-F1
#
_entry.id   AF-A0A7Y3JGQ3-F1
#
_cell.length_a   1.000
_cell.length_b   1.000
_cell.length_c   1.000
_cell.angle_alpha   90.00
_cell.angle_beta   90.00
_cell.angle_gamma   90.00
#
_symmetry.space_group_name_H-M   'P 1'
#
loop_
_entity.id
_entity.type
_entity.pdbx_description
1 polymer ?
#
loop_
_entity_poly.entity_id
_entity_poly.type
_entity_poly.pdbx_seq_one_letter_code
_entity_poly.pdbx_strand_id
1 'polypeptide(L)'
;MKKWLLQSLGAGIFFFAGVLGLWAQENLLSIQKPDQSWSYIDATGKVRLEGPYKAADDFSQGLGRISLNDTTTAFINLKGKVVFTINTPFNLTGNFADDRAWFVQNGRMGFVDKTGKVVIPPQFVPEADTSQQSNQPYLPAYFSDGLVPARQPLSVGWVKADGTWVPAPVKDVTVDGTALSADFSSIHSFSEGLAAYNDGKSWGYLNADGKTVLAPRWREARPFSDGLALVLGANAWGYIDKEGHPAFSQQFEQARDFHGNRAAVKLHDGWALIDTQGKIITRGWQDLALAEDTQRALVKDPIYVYQKDGKRGLVDSNGQLLGKPVWDQVYAFVGKTAIVVSNNLYGLVDRQGKTVLDPKWDEIGYERDGRIAFSQDKKWGWLDASGQVVQPPVWVWAGDFQHGLAPVFDGKHGGMVDLSGKLVVPLIYQEIGNLKDGLRIMKIGGKMGALDENGNVAVPAVYDAIQDFSEGTSWVSQNGEVFRIDTHGKRLTSGHWNYAAPALSGQPVLVASGGRMGFLNTDGQWAIAPVWDRALGFADGKALVALRNERGNRWYYTDATGKVLFADQEWSPFGLFRENRAFVLISRDSEGFHLGLVDQEGKLLATGFRAALGGFHNGKAAVAFDYGTWGFVDPQGKRLFDGKSWQRTYPYAEGLATVIQDGKFGFIDENGQWAIPARFDRAGLFSGGLAWVEENGKDEYVDKTGQVVWSQPTPEA
;
A
#
# COMPACT_ATOMS: atom_id res chain seq x y z
N MET A 1 -46.84 -7.55 -25.00
CA MET A 1 -45.98 -7.07 -26.10
C MET A 1 -44.63 -6.71 -25.48
N LYS A 2 -43.67 -7.63 -25.27
CA LYS A 2 -42.83 -8.38 -26.23
C LYS A 2 -41.96 -7.49 -27.14
N LYS A 3 -40.68 -7.38 -26.73
CA LYS A 3 -39.43 -7.05 -27.44
C LYS A 3 -38.75 -5.75 -26.97
N TRP A 4 -37.85 -5.88 -26.00
CA TRP A 4 -36.44 -5.44 -26.09
C TRP A 4 -35.70 -5.90 -24.83
N LEU A 5 -35.12 -7.11 -24.93
CA LEU A 5 -34.21 -7.76 -24.01
C LEU A 5 -33.11 -8.33 -24.94
N LEU A 6 -31.83 -8.15 -24.57
CA LEU A 6 -30.57 -8.57 -25.25
C LEU A 6 -29.93 -7.59 -26.25
N GLN A 7 -28.98 -6.79 -25.73
CA GLN A 7 -27.66 -6.38 -26.30
C GLN A 7 -26.98 -5.43 -25.26
N SER A 8 -26.51 -5.93 -24.11
CA SER A 8 -25.08 -6.26 -23.80
C SER A 8 -24.07 -5.15 -24.14
N LEU A 9 -23.62 -4.38 -23.15
CA LEU A 9 -22.31 -4.47 -22.45
C LEU A 9 -21.13 -3.78 -23.19
N GLY A 10 -20.60 -2.71 -22.61
CA GLY A 10 -19.41 -2.00 -23.10
C GLY A 10 -18.93 -0.87 -22.18
N ALA A 11 -18.21 -1.25 -21.11
CA ALA A 11 -17.19 -0.51 -20.36
C ALA A 11 -17.33 1.01 -20.12
N GLY A 12 -17.48 1.41 -18.84
CA GLY A 12 -17.38 2.80 -18.40
C GLY A 12 -17.19 2.97 -16.88
N ILE A 13 -15.93 2.88 -16.43
CA ILE A 13 -15.26 3.69 -15.39
C ILE A 13 -15.90 3.81 -13.99
N PHE A 14 -15.40 3.02 -13.03
CA PHE A 14 -15.37 3.34 -11.59
C PHE A 14 -14.09 2.72 -10.94
N PHE A 15 -13.55 3.40 -9.90
CA PHE A 15 -12.47 3.05 -8.94
C PHE A 15 -11.05 3.65 -9.09
N PHE A 16 -10.64 4.48 -8.10
CA PHE A 16 -9.29 4.55 -7.51
C PHE A 16 -9.34 5.29 -6.15
N ALA A 17 -9.21 4.54 -5.04
CA ALA A 17 -8.77 5.04 -3.74
C ALA A 17 -8.31 3.83 -2.91
N GLY A 18 -7.02 3.80 -2.59
CA GLY A 18 -6.40 2.76 -1.79
C GLY A 18 -5.07 2.32 -2.38
N VAL A 19 -3.97 2.58 -1.67
CA VAL A 19 -2.82 1.72 -1.30
C VAL A 19 -1.99 2.58 -0.34
N LEU A 20 -1.65 2.10 0.88
CA LEU A 20 -0.44 2.39 1.70
C LEU A 20 -0.52 2.06 3.22
N GLY A 21 0.46 1.31 3.78
CA GLY A 21 0.93 1.42 5.19
C GLY A 21 1.40 0.11 5.91
N LEU A 22 2.65 0.02 6.43
CA LEU A 22 3.24 -1.00 7.34
C LEU A 22 4.51 -0.45 8.13
N TRP A 23 4.89 -1.01 9.33
CA TRP A 23 6.19 -1.05 10.15
C TRP A 23 6.35 -0.34 11.57
N ALA A 24 6.45 -1.04 12.75
CA ALA A 24 6.71 -0.48 14.13
C ALA A 24 7.32 -1.39 15.27
N GLN A 25 8.52 -1.09 15.85
CA GLN A 25 9.19 -1.88 16.96
C GLN A 25 9.42 -1.22 18.35
N GLU A 26 9.51 0.10 18.52
CA GLU A 26 10.21 0.69 19.71
C GLU A 26 9.32 1.23 20.85
N ASN A 27 8.20 0.56 21.16
CA ASN A 27 7.22 0.97 22.19
C ASN A 27 6.69 2.41 22.03
N LEU A 28 6.95 3.03 20.88
CA LEU A 28 6.42 4.30 20.42
C LEU A 28 5.88 4.09 19.01
N LEU A 29 4.57 3.85 18.89
CA LEU A 29 3.92 3.62 17.61
C LEU A 29 3.72 4.96 16.89
N SER A 30 4.16 5.05 15.65
CA SER A 30 3.85 6.15 14.76
C SER A 30 2.38 6.00 14.37
N ILE A 31 1.57 6.90 14.90
CA ILE A 31 0.17 6.97 14.53
C ILE A 31 0.01 8.12 13.57
N GLN A 32 -0.54 7.82 12.40
CA GLN A 32 -1.22 8.84 11.66
C GLN A 32 -2.46 9.20 12.47
N LYS A 33 -2.36 10.34 13.16
CA LYS A 33 -3.52 10.90 13.81
C LYS A 33 -4.55 11.23 12.73
N PRO A 34 -5.82 11.37 13.10
CA PRO A 34 -6.88 11.70 12.16
C PRO A 34 -6.52 12.91 11.29
N ASP A 35 -5.87 13.91 11.91
CA ASP A 35 -5.30 15.12 11.29
C ASP A 35 -4.20 14.88 10.24
N GLN A 36 -3.95 13.63 9.85
CA GLN A 36 -2.91 13.16 8.94
C GLN A 36 -1.48 13.46 9.33
N SER A 37 -1.25 14.21 10.40
CA SER A 37 0.05 14.40 11.02
C SER A 37 0.38 13.20 11.89
N TRP A 38 1.67 12.92 11.95
CA TRP A 38 2.16 11.78 12.67
C TRP A 38 2.69 12.20 14.03
N SER A 39 2.45 11.36 15.02
CA SER A 39 2.96 11.51 16.38
C SER A 39 3.28 10.14 16.95
N TYR A 40 3.99 10.10 18.07
CA TYR A 40 4.38 8.84 18.69
C TYR A 40 3.63 8.59 20.00
N ILE A 41 2.92 7.47 20.05
CA ILE A 41 2.20 7.00 21.23
C ILE A 41 2.91 5.82 21.87
N ASP A 42 2.92 5.72 23.20
CA ASP A 42 3.45 4.53 23.85
C ASP A 42 2.54 3.30 23.69
N ALA A 43 3.01 2.12 24.09
CA ALA A 43 2.24 0.86 24.08
C ALA A 43 0.94 0.89 24.92
N THR A 44 0.68 1.98 25.64
CA THR A 44 -0.58 2.22 26.36
C THR A 44 -1.54 3.16 25.63
N GLY A 45 -1.15 3.66 24.45
CA GLY A 45 -1.93 4.61 23.64
C GLY A 45 -1.63 6.08 23.96
N LYS A 46 -0.76 6.39 24.93
CA LYS A 46 -0.51 7.77 25.38
C LYS A 46 0.55 8.46 24.52
N VAL A 47 0.25 9.66 24.02
CA VAL A 47 1.20 10.48 23.24
C VAL A 47 2.41 10.85 24.11
N ARG A 48 3.62 10.54 23.62
CA ARG A 48 4.89 10.82 24.30
C ARG A 48 5.75 11.83 23.58
N LEU A 49 5.68 11.87 22.26
CA LEU A 49 6.36 12.86 21.43
C LEU A 49 5.34 13.50 20.51
N GLU A 50 5.00 14.74 20.84
CA GLU A 50 4.17 15.60 20.01
C GLU A 50 4.99 16.15 18.84
N GLY A 51 4.41 16.07 17.66
CA GLY A 51 4.80 16.88 16.51
C GLY A 51 3.62 16.99 15.57
N PRO A 52 3.55 18.01 14.70
CA PRO A 52 2.87 17.85 13.44
C PRO A 52 3.90 17.34 12.42
N TYR A 53 4.38 16.11 12.57
CA TYR A 53 5.26 15.50 11.58
C TYR A 53 4.44 15.15 10.33
N LYS A 54 4.91 15.47 9.12
CA LYS A 54 4.18 15.19 7.85
C LYS A 54 4.05 13.70 7.58
N ALA A 55 5.09 12.97 7.95
CA ALA A 55 5.12 11.53 8.11
C ALA A 55 6.00 11.26 9.31
N ALA A 56 5.69 10.24 10.08
CA ALA A 56 6.61 9.72 11.06
C ALA A 56 6.60 8.22 10.86
N ASP A 57 7.78 7.64 10.72
CA ASP A 57 7.89 6.20 10.82
C ASP A 57 8.17 5.88 12.26
N ASP A 58 7.85 4.66 12.65
CA ASP A 58 8.21 4.15 13.96
C ASP A 58 9.68 4.31 14.29
N PHE A 59 9.93 4.55 15.59
CA PHE A 59 11.28 4.63 16.11
C PHE A 59 12.04 3.35 15.75
N SER A 60 13.26 3.54 15.25
CA SER A 60 14.17 2.45 14.95
C SER A 60 15.57 2.79 15.45
N GLN A 61 16.08 1.93 16.31
CA GLN A 61 17.35 2.02 17.02
C GLN A 61 17.61 3.34 17.76
N GLY A 62 16.57 3.87 18.43
CA GLY A 62 16.64 5.07 19.27
C GLY A 62 16.46 6.40 18.53
N LEU A 63 16.16 6.37 17.23
CA LEU A 63 15.82 7.54 16.42
C LEU A 63 14.50 7.34 15.68
N GLY A 64 13.64 8.35 15.73
CA GLY A 64 12.39 8.42 14.96
C GLY A 64 12.64 9.18 13.68
N ARG A 65 12.31 8.58 12.53
CA ARG A 65 12.37 9.25 11.24
C ARG A 65 11.09 10.05 11.06
N ILE A 66 11.22 11.37 11.03
CA ILE A 66 10.10 12.28 10.81
C ILE A 66 10.34 13.06 9.52
N SER A 67 9.32 13.16 8.70
CA SER A 67 9.31 14.08 7.57
C SER A 67 8.87 15.45 8.09
N LEU A 68 9.78 16.42 8.07
CA LEU A 68 9.45 17.82 8.39
C LEU A 68 8.74 18.49 7.21
N ASN A 69 9.04 18.05 5.98
CA ASN A 69 8.41 18.39 4.71
C ASN A 69 8.78 17.31 3.67
N ASP A 70 8.44 17.44 2.39
CA ASP A 70 8.67 16.40 1.36
C ASP A 70 10.12 16.17 0.94
N THR A 71 11.02 17.00 1.44
CA THR A 71 12.43 16.96 1.07
C THR A 71 13.36 16.83 2.27
N THR A 72 12.91 17.26 3.44
CA THR A 72 13.68 17.25 4.67
C THR A 72 13.12 16.22 5.62
N THR A 73 13.88 15.14 5.77
CA THR A 73 13.69 14.18 6.84
C THR A 73 14.55 14.60 8.02
N ALA A 74 13.97 14.68 9.21
CA ALA A 74 14.71 14.80 10.46
C ALA A 74 14.70 13.47 11.21
N PHE A 75 15.78 13.21 11.92
CA PHE A 75 15.87 12.10 12.86
C PHE A 75 15.84 12.67 14.27
N ILE A 76 14.82 12.33 15.04
CA ILE A 76 14.61 12.80 16.41
C ILE A 76 14.94 11.70 17.40
N ASN A 77 15.43 12.05 18.59
CA ASN A 77 15.62 11.08 19.67
C ASN A 77 14.34 10.88 20.50
N LEU A 78 14.37 9.95 21.46
CA LEU A 78 13.26 9.63 22.37
C LEU A 78 12.78 10.81 23.25
N LYS A 79 13.43 11.97 23.21
CA LYS A 79 13.00 13.21 23.88
C LYS A 79 12.43 14.24 22.89
N GLY A 80 12.25 13.88 21.63
CA GLY A 80 11.72 14.75 20.56
C GLY A 80 12.72 15.75 20.00
N LYS A 81 14.00 15.68 20.38
CA LYS A 81 15.01 16.61 19.88
C LYS A 81 15.54 16.12 18.53
N VAL A 82 15.54 17.01 17.53
CA VAL A 82 16.21 16.79 16.24
C VAL A 82 17.70 16.57 16.47
N VAL A 83 18.19 15.40 16.02
CA VAL A 83 19.60 15.02 16.05
C VAL A 83 20.30 15.49 14.78
N PHE A 84 19.70 15.24 13.62
CA PHE A 84 20.16 15.74 12.32
C PHE A 84 19.03 15.72 11.29
N THR A 85 19.26 16.34 10.13
CA THR A 85 18.34 16.36 8.99
C THR A 85 19.05 15.88 7.73
N ILE A 86 18.33 15.15 6.89
CA ILE A 86 18.77 14.74 5.55
C ILE A 86 17.82 15.36 4.53
N ASN A 87 18.39 15.98 3.51
CA ASN A 87 17.65 16.55 2.40
C ASN A 87 17.74 15.62 1.20
N THR A 88 16.66 14.90 0.93
CA THR A 88 16.52 14.02 -0.23
C THR A 88 15.15 14.25 -0.86
N PRO A 89 15.05 14.33 -2.20
CA PRO A 89 13.75 14.40 -2.86
C PRO A 89 12.83 13.28 -2.38
N PHE A 90 11.56 13.61 -2.09
CA PHE A 90 10.54 12.68 -1.61
C PHE A 90 10.85 11.98 -0.29
N ASN A 91 11.75 12.54 0.52
CA ASN A 91 12.23 11.90 1.76
C ASN A 91 12.71 10.46 1.52
N LEU A 92 13.42 10.21 0.41
CA LEU A 92 14.02 8.91 0.09
C LEU A 92 15.19 8.60 1.04
N THR A 93 14.84 8.30 2.28
CA THR A 93 15.75 7.85 3.31
C THR A 93 15.02 6.80 4.14
N GLY A 94 15.69 5.73 4.54
CA GLY A 94 15.12 4.64 5.35
C GLY A 94 15.12 4.92 6.84
N ASN A 95 14.42 4.09 7.61
CA ASN A 95 14.67 3.94 9.03
C ASN A 95 16.06 3.35 9.31
N PHE A 96 16.52 3.50 10.55
CA PHE A 96 17.78 2.92 10.98
C PHE A 96 17.70 1.41 11.12
N ALA A 97 18.63 0.69 10.51
CA ALA A 97 18.90 -0.72 10.77
C ALA A 97 20.43 -0.92 10.81
N ASP A 98 20.91 -1.72 11.74
CA ASP A 98 22.34 -1.83 12.13
C ASP A 98 23.12 -0.50 12.13
N ASP A 99 22.60 0.46 12.88
CA ASP A 99 23.13 1.82 13.07
C ASP A 99 23.23 2.67 11.80
N ARG A 100 22.55 2.27 10.72
CA ARG A 100 22.56 2.97 9.43
C ARG A 100 21.17 3.22 8.86
N ALA A 101 20.99 4.39 8.26
CA ALA A 101 19.84 4.68 7.41
C ALA A 101 20.33 4.84 5.97
N TRP A 102 19.67 4.16 5.03
CA TRP A 102 19.92 4.43 3.62
C TRP A 102 19.34 5.78 3.25
N PHE A 103 19.93 6.45 2.26
CA PHE A 103 19.37 7.62 1.63
C PHE A 103 19.69 7.60 0.15
N VAL A 104 18.79 8.14 -0.66
CA VAL A 104 18.97 8.20 -2.11
C VAL A 104 19.25 9.63 -2.53
N GLN A 105 20.41 9.81 -3.16
CA GLN A 105 20.79 11.08 -3.77
C GLN A 105 21.27 10.80 -5.18
N ASN A 106 20.74 11.54 -6.16
CA ASN A 106 21.07 11.36 -7.58
C ASN A 106 20.81 9.93 -8.09
N GLY A 107 19.74 9.29 -7.59
CA GLY A 107 19.34 7.94 -8.00
C GLY A 107 20.27 6.82 -7.51
N ARG A 108 21.22 7.13 -6.62
CA ARG A 108 22.09 6.13 -5.98
C ARG A 108 21.81 6.08 -4.50
N MET A 109 21.84 4.88 -3.96
CA MET A 109 21.73 4.60 -2.55
C MET A 109 23.09 4.78 -1.88
N GLY A 110 23.11 5.60 -0.84
CA GLY A 110 24.19 5.74 0.13
C GLY A 110 23.65 5.52 1.54
N PHE A 111 24.49 5.66 2.56
CA PHE A 111 24.11 5.43 3.95
C PHE A 111 24.71 6.47 4.87
N VAL A 112 23.93 6.86 5.88
CA VAL A 112 24.37 7.71 7.00
C VAL A 112 24.45 6.91 8.30
N ASP A 113 25.26 7.38 9.24
CA ASP A 113 25.21 6.93 10.64
C ASP A 113 24.17 7.71 11.46
N LYS A 114 24.02 7.34 12.74
CA LYS A 114 23.10 7.98 13.71
C LYS A 114 23.37 9.45 14.02
N THR A 115 24.47 10.01 13.51
CA THR A 115 24.79 11.44 13.61
C THR A 115 24.43 12.21 12.34
N GLY A 116 24.01 11.51 11.28
CA GLY A 116 23.71 12.08 9.97
C GLY A 116 24.92 12.20 9.05
N LYS A 117 26.08 11.68 9.45
CA LYS A 117 27.28 11.68 8.61
C LYS A 117 27.14 10.62 7.53
N VAL A 118 27.38 10.98 6.28
CA VAL A 118 27.49 10.03 5.17
C VAL A 118 28.67 9.10 5.40
N VAL A 119 28.39 7.82 5.68
CA VAL A 119 29.39 6.76 5.91
C VAL A 119 29.63 5.91 4.67
N ILE A 120 28.63 5.83 3.78
CA ILE A 120 28.76 5.22 2.46
C ILE A 120 28.17 6.22 1.46
N PRO A 121 28.97 6.77 0.54
CA PRO A 121 28.45 7.72 -0.43
C PRO A 121 27.45 7.04 -1.38
N PRO A 122 26.47 7.79 -1.92
CA PRO A 122 25.53 7.32 -2.93
C PRO A 122 26.23 6.68 -4.14
N GLN A 123 26.26 5.35 -4.20
CA GLN A 123 26.96 4.61 -5.26
C GLN A 123 26.23 3.36 -5.75
N PHE A 124 25.36 2.77 -4.91
CA PHE A 124 24.65 1.53 -5.22
C PHE A 124 23.30 1.81 -5.87
N VAL A 125 22.81 0.86 -6.67
CA VAL A 125 21.45 0.95 -7.21
C VAL A 125 20.49 0.41 -6.14
N PRO A 126 19.50 1.20 -5.68
CA PRO A 126 18.48 0.72 -4.75
C PRO A 126 17.67 -0.44 -5.38
N GLU A 127 17.14 -1.34 -4.54
CA GLU A 127 16.25 -2.41 -4.99
C GLU A 127 14.99 -1.83 -5.66
N ALA A 128 14.57 -2.42 -6.78
CA ALA A 128 13.30 -2.10 -7.44
C ALA A 128 12.44 -3.37 -7.40
N ASP A 129 11.38 -3.37 -6.58
CA ASP A 129 10.38 -4.42 -6.64
C ASP A 129 9.54 -4.23 -7.90
N THR A 130 9.59 -5.22 -8.78
CA THR A 130 8.76 -5.31 -9.98
C THR A 130 7.44 -6.02 -9.65
N SER A 131 6.74 -5.58 -8.61
CA SER A 131 5.49 -6.20 -8.12
C SER A 131 4.46 -5.29 -7.36
N GLN A 132 4.12 -4.01 -7.73
CA GLN A 132 2.70 -3.52 -7.93
C GLN A 132 2.22 -2.04 -7.75
N GLN A 133 1.06 -1.73 -8.42
CA GLN A 133 0.39 -0.44 -8.69
C GLN A 133 0.05 0.38 -7.44
N SER A 134 1.04 1.06 -6.89
CA SER A 134 0.81 2.11 -5.90
C SER A 134 1.63 3.36 -6.21
N ASN A 135 1.04 4.52 -5.93
CA ASN A 135 1.60 5.83 -6.27
C ASN A 135 2.60 6.31 -5.18
N GLN A 136 3.53 5.44 -4.75
CA GLN A 136 4.44 5.68 -3.63
C GLN A 136 5.91 5.41 -3.93
N PRO A 137 6.85 6.19 -3.36
CA PRO A 137 8.27 5.98 -3.55
C PRO A 137 8.74 4.69 -2.85
N TYR A 138 9.34 3.78 -3.61
CA TYR A 138 9.92 2.51 -3.12
C TYR A 138 11.08 2.73 -2.11
N LEU A 139 11.18 1.86 -1.11
CA LEU A 139 12.13 1.91 0.00
C LEU A 139 13.15 0.75 -0.10
N PRO A 140 14.47 1.00 -0.28
CA PRO A 140 15.52 -0.03 -0.26
C PRO A 140 15.47 -0.99 0.94
N ALA A 141 15.98 -2.21 0.73
CA ALA A 141 16.25 -3.17 1.80
C ALA A 141 17.05 -2.53 2.95
N TYR A 142 16.75 -2.95 4.16
CA TYR A 142 17.45 -2.51 5.36
C TYR A 142 18.71 -3.34 5.59
N PHE A 143 19.69 -2.75 6.29
CA PHE A 143 20.79 -3.54 6.83
C PHE A 143 20.25 -4.63 7.76
N SER A 144 20.80 -5.82 7.61
CA SER A 144 20.53 -6.99 8.44
C SER A 144 21.85 -7.75 8.61
N ASP A 145 22.24 -8.04 9.84
CA ASP A 145 23.58 -8.53 10.24
C ASP A 145 24.77 -7.77 9.65
N GLY A 146 24.64 -6.45 9.49
CA GLY A 146 25.70 -5.58 9.00
C GLY A 146 25.90 -5.62 7.48
N LEU A 147 24.99 -6.25 6.74
CA LEU A 147 24.94 -6.21 5.28
C LEU A 147 23.54 -5.83 4.76
N VAL A 148 23.52 -5.21 3.59
CA VAL A 148 22.27 -4.87 2.90
C VAL A 148 22.32 -5.39 1.46
N PRO A 149 21.28 -6.09 0.98
CA PRO A 149 21.15 -6.46 -0.42
C PRO A 149 21.24 -5.22 -1.30
N ALA A 150 22.08 -5.26 -2.32
CA ALA A 150 22.26 -4.14 -3.22
C ALA A 150 22.69 -4.62 -4.61
N ARG A 151 22.66 -3.70 -5.56
CA ARG A 151 22.95 -4.00 -6.95
C ARG A 151 24.06 -3.12 -7.50
N GLN A 152 24.93 -3.74 -8.28
CA GLN A 152 25.88 -3.08 -9.16
C GLN A 152 25.53 -3.41 -10.62
N PRO A 153 26.03 -2.64 -11.61
CA PRO A 153 25.90 -3.03 -13.00
C PRO A 153 26.38 -4.48 -13.19
N LEU A 154 25.51 -5.31 -13.73
CA LEU A 154 25.76 -6.71 -14.04
C LEU A 154 25.93 -7.69 -12.87
N SER A 155 25.88 -7.25 -11.60
CA SER A 155 25.96 -8.16 -10.44
C SER A 155 25.01 -7.78 -9.31
N VAL A 156 24.56 -8.78 -8.57
CA VAL A 156 23.84 -8.63 -7.30
C VAL A 156 24.71 -9.15 -6.19
N GLY A 157 24.43 -8.68 -4.98
CA GLY A 157 25.25 -8.99 -3.83
C GLY A 157 24.81 -8.15 -2.66
N TRP A 158 25.73 -7.95 -1.73
CA TRP A 158 25.47 -7.21 -0.52
C TRP A 158 26.54 -6.15 -0.29
N VAL A 159 26.17 -5.11 0.42
CA VAL A 159 27.08 -4.05 0.83
C VAL A 159 27.28 -4.15 2.32
N LYS A 160 28.53 -4.30 2.75
CA LYS A 160 28.91 -4.25 4.16
C LYS A 160 28.75 -2.83 4.70
N ALA A 161 28.67 -2.74 6.01
CA ALA A 161 28.72 -1.49 6.75
C ALA A 161 29.88 -0.55 6.33
N ASP A 162 31.07 -1.04 5.99
CA ASP A 162 32.15 -0.15 5.53
C ASP A 162 32.03 0.28 4.05
N GLY A 163 30.97 -0.13 3.35
CA GLY A 163 30.76 0.12 1.93
C GLY A 163 31.36 -0.95 1.02
N THR A 164 31.99 -1.99 1.56
CA THR A 164 32.56 -3.09 0.77
C THR A 164 31.48 -3.88 0.06
N TRP A 165 31.67 -4.11 -1.24
CA TRP A 165 30.80 -4.96 -2.06
C TRP A 165 31.12 -6.44 -1.89
N VAL A 166 30.10 -7.25 -1.65
CA VAL A 166 30.14 -8.70 -1.52
C VAL A 166 29.29 -9.29 -2.65
N PRO A 167 29.89 -9.74 -3.76
CA PRO A 167 29.12 -10.27 -4.88
C PRO A 167 28.48 -11.61 -4.51
N ALA A 168 27.26 -11.84 -4.97
CA ALA A 168 26.64 -13.16 -4.92
C ALA A 168 27.25 -14.05 -6.02
N PRO A 169 27.54 -15.33 -5.74
CA PRO A 169 28.07 -16.28 -6.73
C PRO A 169 26.95 -16.80 -7.65
N VAL A 170 26.22 -15.86 -8.24
CA VAL A 170 25.19 -16.09 -9.25
C VAL A 170 25.90 -16.18 -10.60
N LYS A 171 25.61 -17.21 -11.38
CA LYS A 171 26.16 -17.31 -12.73
C LYS A 171 25.57 -16.19 -13.59
N ASP A 172 26.43 -15.49 -14.33
CA ASP A 172 26.00 -14.57 -15.36
C ASP A 172 25.06 -15.31 -16.32
N VAL A 173 23.86 -14.77 -16.49
CA VAL A 173 22.94 -15.28 -17.51
C VAL A 173 23.43 -14.68 -18.83
N THR A 174 24.27 -15.40 -19.57
CA THR A 174 24.67 -14.99 -20.91
C THR A 174 23.61 -15.42 -21.91
N VAL A 175 23.02 -14.46 -22.63
CA VAL A 175 22.19 -14.71 -23.80
C VAL A 175 22.92 -14.11 -25.00
N ASP A 176 23.21 -14.94 -26.01
CA ASP A 176 23.86 -14.56 -27.27
C ASP A 176 25.17 -13.75 -27.12
N GLY A 177 26.03 -14.19 -26.19
CA GLY A 177 27.34 -13.57 -25.97
C GLY A 177 27.31 -12.24 -25.20
N THR A 178 26.13 -11.80 -24.73
CA THR A 178 25.97 -10.60 -23.89
C THR A 178 25.58 -11.03 -22.47
N ALA A 179 26.35 -10.57 -21.47
CA ALA A 179 26.04 -10.84 -20.06
C ALA A 179 24.82 -10.03 -19.61
N LEU A 180 23.75 -10.71 -19.19
CA LEU A 180 22.63 -10.07 -18.49
C LEU A 180 22.96 -9.93 -17.02
N SER A 181 22.51 -8.82 -16.44
CA SER A 181 22.68 -8.55 -15.01
C SER A 181 21.98 -9.59 -14.14
N ALA A 182 22.67 -10.06 -13.10
CA ALA A 182 22.09 -10.96 -12.11
C ALA A 182 20.76 -10.44 -11.53
N ASP A 183 19.86 -11.38 -11.21
CA ASP A 183 18.51 -11.12 -10.67
C ASP A 183 18.56 -10.91 -9.16
N PHE A 184 17.95 -9.83 -8.68
CA PHE A 184 17.89 -9.52 -7.25
C PHE A 184 17.05 -10.54 -6.48
N SER A 185 16.09 -11.23 -7.13
CA SER A 185 15.34 -12.33 -6.54
C SER A 185 16.20 -13.55 -6.19
N SER A 186 17.44 -13.61 -6.72
CA SER A 186 18.40 -14.68 -6.46
C SER A 186 19.17 -14.49 -5.16
N ILE A 187 18.85 -13.48 -4.34
CA ILE A 187 19.45 -13.25 -3.03
C ILE A 187 18.40 -12.86 -2.00
N HIS A 188 18.59 -13.28 -0.74
CA HIS A 188 17.81 -12.81 0.40
C HIS A 188 18.64 -11.91 1.31
N SER A 189 17.97 -11.19 2.21
CA SER A 189 18.65 -10.43 3.27
C SER A 189 19.46 -11.38 4.17
N PHE A 190 20.58 -10.89 4.69
CA PHE A 190 21.32 -11.61 5.72
C PHE A 190 20.44 -11.79 6.95
N SER A 191 20.48 -12.98 7.54
CA SER A 191 19.86 -13.24 8.83
C SER A 191 20.68 -14.30 9.57
N GLU A 192 20.96 -14.01 10.83
CA GLU A 192 21.86 -14.74 11.71
C GLU A 192 23.24 -15.11 11.11
N GLY A 193 23.81 -14.22 10.30
CA GLY A 193 25.15 -14.31 9.73
C GLY A 193 25.25 -15.03 8.38
N LEU A 194 24.12 -15.49 7.82
CA LEU A 194 24.05 -16.12 6.51
C LEU A 194 23.02 -15.44 5.62
N ALA A 195 23.26 -15.44 4.31
CA ALA A 195 22.27 -15.06 3.31
C ALA A 195 22.03 -16.21 2.34
N ALA A 196 20.76 -16.47 2.06
CA ALA A 196 20.36 -17.41 1.03
C ALA A 196 20.61 -16.77 -0.35
N TYR A 197 21.14 -17.56 -1.27
CA TYR A 197 21.35 -17.16 -2.66
C TYR A 197 21.02 -18.31 -3.59
N ASN A 198 20.58 -17.99 -4.80
CA ASN A 198 20.29 -18.93 -5.85
C ASN A 198 21.40 -18.88 -6.92
N ASP A 199 21.97 -20.02 -7.28
CA ASP A 199 23.04 -20.10 -8.29
C ASP A 199 22.52 -20.21 -9.74
N GLY A 200 21.22 -20.00 -9.93
CA GLY A 200 20.48 -20.22 -11.16
C GLY A 200 19.81 -21.60 -11.25
N LYS A 201 20.06 -22.51 -10.29
CA LYS A 201 19.46 -23.85 -10.26
C LYS A 201 18.96 -24.25 -8.88
N SER A 202 19.69 -23.91 -7.84
CA SER A 202 19.38 -24.31 -6.48
C SER A 202 19.75 -23.19 -5.51
N TRP A 203 19.12 -23.21 -4.36
CA TRP A 203 19.45 -22.30 -3.27
C TRP A 203 20.56 -22.89 -2.42
N GLY A 204 21.50 -22.03 -2.02
CA GLY A 204 22.55 -22.27 -1.04
C GLY A 204 22.66 -21.07 -0.09
N TYR A 205 23.68 -21.08 0.77
CA TYR A 205 23.93 -20.00 1.72
C TYR A 205 25.39 -19.57 1.69
N LEU A 206 25.62 -18.27 1.87
CA LEU A 206 26.95 -17.69 1.99
C LEU A 206 27.07 -16.84 3.26
N ASN A 207 28.31 -16.64 3.70
CA ASN A 207 28.61 -15.75 4.81
C ASN A 207 28.88 -14.31 4.34
N ALA A 208 29.08 -13.41 5.30
CA ALA A 208 29.38 -12.00 5.07
C ALA A 208 30.62 -11.73 4.19
N ASP A 209 31.53 -12.70 4.02
CA ASP A 209 32.70 -12.57 3.13
C ASP A 209 32.42 -13.03 1.69
N GLY A 210 31.18 -13.39 1.38
CA GLY A 210 30.79 -13.92 0.07
C GLY A 210 31.24 -15.36 -0.15
N LYS A 211 31.73 -16.05 0.89
CA LYS A 211 32.10 -17.47 0.79
C LYS A 211 30.85 -18.31 0.96
N THR A 212 30.61 -19.20 0.00
CA THR A 212 29.59 -20.25 0.12
C THR A 212 29.87 -21.08 1.37
N VAL A 213 28.91 -21.09 2.30
CA VAL A 213 28.92 -21.91 3.51
C VAL A 213 28.14 -23.20 3.25
N LEU A 214 26.95 -23.07 2.66
CA LEU A 214 26.10 -24.20 2.27
C LEU A 214 25.96 -24.22 0.76
N ALA A 215 26.49 -25.27 0.13
CA ALA A 215 26.45 -25.42 -1.32
C ALA A 215 24.99 -25.47 -1.82
N PRO A 216 24.69 -24.85 -2.97
CA PRO A 216 23.36 -24.87 -3.55
C PRO A 216 22.81 -26.27 -3.77
N ARG A 217 21.70 -26.61 -3.10
CA ARG A 217 21.05 -27.93 -3.21
C ARG A 217 19.54 -27.94 -2.92
N TRP A 218 18.99 -26.84 -2.41
CA TRP A 218 17.57 -26.73 -2.08
C TRP A 218 16.78 -26.11 -3.23
N ARG A 219 15.51 -26.49 -3.35
CA ARG A 219 14.60 -25.90 -4.35
C ARG A 219 14.15 -24.50 -3.94
N GLU A 220 14.07 -24.27 -2.63
CA GLU A 220 13.80 -22.97 -2.02
C GLU A 220 14.52 -22.91 -0.67
N ALA A 221 14.97 -21.73 -0.28
CA ALA A 221 15.64 -21.51 0.98
C ALA A 221 15.30 -20.13 1.53
N ARG A 222 14.77 -20.07 2.75
CA ARG A 222 14.42 -18.82 3.43
C ARG A 222 15.55 -18.34 4.35
N PRO A 223 15.53 -17.06 4.77
CA PRO A 223 16.46 -16.56 5.79
C PRO A 223 16.42 -17.40 7.07
N PHE A 224 17.55 -17.48 7.77
CA PHE A 224 17.61 -18.09 9.10
C PHE A 224 16.80 -17.25 10.11
N SER A 225 16.11 -17.90 11.03
CA SER A 225 15.41 -17.28 12.16
C SER A 225 15.37 -18.27 13.32
N ASP A 226 15.65 -17.81 14.53
CA ASP A 226 15.79 -18.63 15.74
C ASP A 226 16.77 -19.82 15.59
N GLY A 227 17.89 -19.61 14.89
CA GLY A 227 18.92 -20.62 14.66
C GLY A 227 18.68 -21.52 13.44
N LEU A 228 17.52 -21.45 12.80
CA LEU A 228 17.06 -22.40 11.79
C LEU A 228 16.59 -21.72 10.50
N ALA A 229 16.79 -22.35 9.36
CA ALA A 229 16.21 -21.90 8.10
C ALA A 229 15.21 -22.89 7.53
N LEU A 230 14.09 -22.37 7.05
CA LEU A 230 13.08 -23.14 6.34
C LEU A 230 13.53 -23.37 4.89
N VAL A 231 13.65 -24.64 4.49
CA VAL A 231 14.11 -25.04 3.16
C VAL A 231 13.17 -26.05 2.52
N LEU A 232 13.03 -25.95 1.20
CA LEU A 232 12.30 -26.92 0.40
C LEU A 232 13.27 -27.92 -0.22
N GLY A 233 13.17 -29.18 0.23
CA GLY A 233 13.88 -30.32 -0.35
C GLY A 233 13.22 -30.78 -1.65
N ALA A 234 13.26 -32.09 -1.93
CA ALA A 234 12.62 -32.63 -3.13
C ALA A 234 11.08 -32.43 -3.12
N ASN A 235 10.44 -32.80 -2.00
CA ASN A 235 8.97 -32.93 -1.91
C ASN A 235 8.36 -32.34 -0.63
N ALA A 236 9.17 -31.90 0.33
CA ALA A 236 8.66 -31.47 1.63
C ALA A 236 9.54 -30.36 2.22
N TRP A 237 8.91 -29.56 3.09
CA TRP A 237 9.57 -28.53 3.87
C TRP A 237 10.33 -29.16 5.04
N GLY A 238 11.51 -28.63 5.33
CA GLY A 238 12.29 -28.99 6.49
C GLY A 238 13.06 -27.81 7.03
N TYR A 239 13.62 -27.97 8.22
CA TYR A 239 14.47 -26.96 8.83
C TYR A 239 15.92 -27.45 8.83
N ILE A 240 16.84 -26.54 8.55
CA ILE A 240 18.28 -26.81 8.61
C ILE A 240 18.97 -25.92 9.63
N ASP A 241 20.01 -26.46 10.26
CA ASP A 241 20.99 -25.67 11.03
C ASP A 241 21.95 -24.90 10.10
N LYS A 242 22.87 -24.13 10.69
CA LYS A 242 23.84 -23.32 9.94
C LYS A 242 24.92 -24.14 9.26
N GLU A 243 25.08 -25.40 9.66
CA GLU A 243 25.92 -26.41 9.03
C GLU A 243 25.18 -27.13 7.88
N GLY A 244 23.89 -26.84 7.69
CA GLY A 244 23.02 -27.40 6.67
C GLY A 244 22.52 -28.81 6.97
N HIS A 245 22.73 -29.31 8.19
CA HIS A 245 22.11 -30.55 8.63
C HIS A 245 20.63 -30.31 8.89
N PRO A 246 19.76 -31.31 8.64
CA PRO A 246 18.39 -31.24 9.11
C PRO A 246 18.39 -31.01 10.63
N ALA A 247 17.75 -29.93 11.07
CA ALA A 247 17.63 -29.60 12.50
C ALA A 247 16.98 -30.75 13.29
N PHE A 248 16.10 -31.48 12.61
CA PHE A 248 15.46 -32.70 13.05
C PHE A 248 14.94 -33.48 11.84
N SER A 249 14.58 -34.75 12.03
CA SER A 249 14.28 -35.68 10.92
C SER A 249 12.89 -35.48 10.30
N GLN A 250 11.98 -34.80 11.01
CA GLN A 250 10.63 -34.54 10.56
C GLN A 250 10.62 -33.57 9.37
N GLN A 251 9.84 -33.93 8.34
CA GLN A 251 9.53 -33.06 7.22
C GLN A 251 8.04 -32.75 7.25
N PHE A 252 7.66 -31.59 6.70
CA PHE A 252 6.30 -31.07 6.78
C PHE A 252 5.73 -30.81 5.40
N GLU A 253 4.41 -31.00 5.30
CA GLU A 253 3.65 -30.61 4.10
C GLU A 253 3.66 -29.10 3.93
N GLN A 254 3.55 -28.38 5.05
CA GLN A 254 3.62 -26.92 5.13
C GLN A 254 4.32 -26.54 6.43
N ALA A 255 5.07 -25.47 6.39
CA ALA A 255 5.77 -24.91 7.53
C ALA A 255 5.80 -23.39 7.39
N ARG A 256 5.76 -22.69 8.53
CA ARG A 256 5.95 -21.24 8.61
C ARG A 256 7.29 -20.95 9.27
N ASP A 257 7.87 -19.80 8.98
CA ASP A 257 9.17 -19.42 9.53
C ASP A 257 9.14 -19.40 11.07
N PHE A 258 10.27 -19.69 11.69
CA PHE A 258 10.42 -19.54 13.14
C PHE A 258 10.33 -18.07 13.53
N HIS A 259 9.55 -17.78 14.57
CA HIS A 259 9.47 -16.49 15.24
C HIS A 259 9.31 -16.68 16.74
N GLY A 260 10.20 -16.10 17.55
CA GLY A 260 10.13 -16.23 19.01
C GLY A 260 10.38 -17.66 19.49
N ASN A 261 11.28 -18.39 18.82
CA ASN A 261 11.58 -19.80 19.01
C ASN A 261 10.38 -20.74 18.77
N ARG A 262 9.42 -20.31 17.95
CA ARG A 262 8.22 -21.09 17.62
C ARG A 262 7.91 -21.05 16.13
N ALA A 263 7.47 -22.17 15.60
CA ALA A 263 6.97 -22.27 14.24
C ALA A 263 5.67 -23.06 14.20
N ALA A 264 4.74 -22.61 13.36
CA ALA A 264 3.55 -23.39 13.03
C ALA A 264 3.86 -24.30 11.84
N VAL A 265 3.67 -25.61 12.03
CA VAL A 265 3.92 -26.64 11.02
C VAL A 265 2.69 -27.50 10.82
N LYS A 266 2.50 -28.00 9.60
CA LYS A 266 1.40 -28.87 9.26
C LYS A 266 1.82 -30.33 9.35
N LEU A 267 1.16 -31.06 10.24
CA LEU A 267 1.24 -32.51 10.39
C LEU A 267 0.01 -33.18 9.76
N HIS A 268 0.04 -34.51 9.68
CA HIS A 268 -1.09 -35.31 9.17
C HIS A 268 -2.41 -35.13 9.93
N ASP A 269 -2.34 -34.69 11.19
CA ASP A 269 -3.45 -34.56 12.14
C ASP A 269 -3.76 -33.08 12.45
N GLY A 270 -3.27 -32.18 11.61
CA GLY A 270 -3.52 -30.74 11.70
C GLY A 270 -2.26 -29.94 11.98
N TRP A 271 -2.45 -28.66 12.27
CA TRP A 271 -1.37 -27.76 12.62
C TRP A 271 -0.85 -28.02 14.03
N ALA A 272 0.46 -27.90 14.14
CA ALA A 272 1.21 -28.00 15.37
C ALA A 272 2.09 -26.77 15.56
N LEU A 273 2.29 -26.40 16.82
CA LEU A 273 3.33 -25.48 17.23
C LEU A 273 4.55 -26.32 17.63
N ILE A 274 5.72 -26.01 17.08
CA ILE A 274 6.98 -26.66 17.43
C ILE A 274 7.98 -25.67 18.01
N ASP A 275 8.91 -26.17 18.83
CA ASP A 275 10.12 -25.44 19.22
C ASP A 275 11.28 -25.68 18.23
N THR A 276 12.42 -25.05 18.49
CA THR A 276 13.63 -25.13 17.65
C THR A 276 14.30 -26.51 17.67
N GLN A 277 13.87 -27.42 18.55
CA GLN A 277 14.30 -28.83 18.53
C GLN A 277 13.31 -29.72 17.77
N GLY A 278 12.28 -29.14 17.15
CA GLY A 278 11.22 -29.87 16.46
C GLY A 278 10.25 -30.57 17.40
N LYS A 279 10.34 -30.29 18.71
CA LYS A 279 9.41 -30.84 19.69
C LYS A 279 8.07 -30.17 19.51
N ILE A 280 7.04 -30.98 19.36
CA ILE A 280 5.65 -30.52 19.32
C ILE A 280 5.29 -29.97 20.69
N ILE A 281 4.99 -28.67 20.74
CA ILE A 281 4.51 -27.94 21.91
C ILE A 281 3.00 -28.14 22.05
N THR A 282 2.26 -27.93 20.97
CA THR A 282 0.82 -28.18 20.89
C THR A 282 0.44 -28.60 19.47
N ARG A 283 -0.66 -29.32 19.29
CA ARG A 283 -1.13 -29.79 17.97
C ARG A 283 -2.61 -30.13 17.95
N GLY A 284 -3.10 -30.48 16.77
CA GLY A 284 -4.48 -30.93 16.56
C GLY A 284 -5.42 -29.77 16.23
N TRP A 285 -4.85 -28.68 15.68
CA TRP A 285 -5.60 -27.50 15.26
C TRP A 285 -5.91 -27.59 13.76
N GLN A 286 -7.09 -27.11 13.36
CA GLN A 286 -7.47 -27.02 11.95
C GLN A 286 -6.65 -25.93 11.24
N ASP A 287 -6.33 -24.87 11.98
CA ASP A 287 -5.35 -23.86 11.64
C ASP A 287 -4.70 -23.32 12.91
N LEU A 288 -3.49 -22.79 12.77
CA LEU A 288 -2.74 -22.13 13.82
C LEU A 288 -1.87 -21.05 13.19
N ALA A 289 -2.19 -19.78 13.42
CA ALA A 289 -1.46 -18.65 12.85
C ALA A 289 -1.09 -17.64 13.93
N LEU A 290 -0.02 -16.86 13.71
CA LEU A 290 0.35 -15.78 14.60
C LEU A 290 -0.77 -14.71 14.62
N ALA A 291 -1.15 -14.23 15.81
CA ALA A 291 -2.28 -13.34 16.05
C ALA A 291 -1.95 -11.84 15.93
N GLU A 292 -0.79 -11.50 15.37
CA GLU A 292 -0.20 -10.17 15.52
C GLU A 292 -0.05 -9.38 14.22
N ASP A 293 0.02 -8.07 14.44
CA ASP A 293 0.18 -7.01 13.46
C ASP A 293 1.39 -7.27 12.56
N THR A 294 1.18 -7.04 11.27
CA THR A 294 2.16 -6.98 10.20
C THR A 294 3.34 -6.03 10.46
N GLN A 295 3.32 -5.30 11.58
CA GLN A 295 4.36 -4.42 12.02
C GLN A 295 5.36 -5.20 12.89
N ARG A 296 6.43 -5.67 12.20
CA ARG A 296 7.71 -6.15 12.77
C ARG A 296 7.89 -5.65 14.20
N ALA A 297 7.83 -6.53 15.19
CA ALA A 297 8.47 -6.47 16.51
C ALA A 297 8.63 -7.90 17.02
N LEU A 298 9.82 -8.24 17.55
CA LEU A 298 10.02 -9.46 18.32
C LEU A 298 9.13 -9.39 19.55
N VAL A 299 7.88 -9.83 19.42
CA VAL A 299 7.02 -9.97 20.57
C VAL A 299 7.58 -11.13 21.37
N LYS A 300 8.07 -10.81 22.57
CA LYS A 300 8.69 -11.77 23.50
C LYS A 300 7.78 -12.98 23.78
N ASP A 301 6.47 -12.75 23.73
CA ASP A 301 5.41 -13.72 23.99
C ASP A 301 4.37 -13.70 22.85
N PRO A 302 4.68 -14.34 21.70
CA PRO A 302 3.77 -14.35 20.56
C PRO A 302 2.48 -15.10 20.91
N ILE A 303 1.36 -14.52 20.50
CA ILE A 303 0.04 -15.15 20.61
C ILE A 303 -0.32 -15.72 19.25
N TYR A 304 -0.88 -16.91 19.24
CA TYR A 304 -1.38 -17.55 18.04
C TYR A 304 -2.90 -17.66 18.12
N VAL A 305 -3.57 -17.42 17.00
CA VAL A 305 -4.96 -17.79 16.81
C VAL A 305 -4.99 -19.23 16.33
N TYR A 306 -5.67 -20.10 17.06
CA TYR A 306 -5.95 -21.45 16.61
C TYR A 306 -7.42 -21.58 16.20
N GLN A 307 -7.68 -22.50 15.29
CA GLN A 307 -9.03 -22.91 14.92
C GLN A 307 -9.28 -24.36 15.34
N LYS A 308 -10.41 -24.59 16.04
CA LYS A 308 -10.88 -25.92 16.43
C LYS A 308 -12.40 -25.95 16.50
N ASP A 309 -13.01 -26.99 15.93
CA ASP A 309 -14.46 -27.21 15.94
C ASP A 309 -15.27 -25.98 15.46
N GLY A 310 -14.75 -25.27 14.46
CA GLY A 310 -15.38 -24.07 13.89
C GLY A 310 -15.29 -22.82 14.77
N LYS A 311 -14.59 -22.88 15.91
CA LYS A 311 -14.33 -21.72 16.78
C LYS A 311 -12.85 -21.38 16.78
N ARG A 312 -12.57 -20.11 17.05
CA ARG A 312 -11.24 -19.55 17.23
C ARG A 312 -10.94 -19.37 18.70
N GLY A 313 -9.70 -19.61 19.05
CA GLY A 313 -9.15 -19.36 20.36
C GLY A 313 -7.75 -18.78 20.25
N LEU A 314 -7.23 -18.38 21.40
CA LEU A 314 -5.88 -17.86 21.53
C LEU A 314 -5.02 -18.92 22.22
N VAL A 315 -3.79 -19.08 21.77
CA VAL A 315 -2.80 -19.95 22.41
C VAL A 315 -1.47 -19.20 22.48
N ASP A 316 -0.82 -19.29 23.63
CA ASP A 316 0.49 -18.66 23.82
C ASP A 316 1.62 -19.50 23.17
N SER A 317 2.83 -18.96 23.24
CA SER A 317 4.04 -19.63 22.76
C SER A 317 4.34 -20.94 23.50
N ASN A 318 3.78 -21.20 24.69
CA ASN A 318 3.95 -22.46 25.41
C ASN A 318 2.88 -23.49 25.07
N GLY A 319 1.97 -23.18 24.14
CA GLY A 319 0.85 -24.04 23.79
C GLY A 319 -0.29 -23.99 24.81
N GLN A 320 -0.25 -23.04 25.76
CA GLN A 320 -1.30 -22.83 26.73
C GLN A 320 -2.43 -22.03 26.11
N LEU A 321 -3.66 -22.55 26.21
CA LEU A 321 -4.86 -21.84 25.75
C LEU A 321 -5.07 -20.59 26.61
N LEU A 322 -5.25 -19.46 25.93
CA LEU A 322 -5.52 -18.16 26.50
C LEU A 322 -7.02 -17.89 26.41
N GLY A 323 -7.68 -17.89 27.57
CA GLY A 323 -9.13 -17.72 27.66
C GLY A 323 -9.95 -18.93 27.22
N LYS A 324 -11.27 -18.75 27.11
CA LYS A 324 -12.18 -19.79 26.60
C LYS A 324 -12.38 -19.59 25.09
N PRO A 325 -12.08 -20.59 24.24
CA PRO A 325 -12.20 -20.48 22.79
C PRO A 325 -13.66 -20.59 22.34
N VAL A 326 -14.33 -19.45 22.18
CA VAL A 326 -15.76 -19.41 21.82
C VAL A 326 -16.08 -18.43 20.70
N TRP A 327 -15.05 -17.85 20.07
CA TRP A 327 -15.22 -16.79 19.09
C TRP A 327 -15.32 -17.36 17.68
N ASP A 328 -16.19 -16.77 16.87
CA ASP A 328 -16.27 -17.01 15.44
C ASP A 328 -15.09 -16.33 14.73
N GLN A 329 -14.72 -15.13 15.20
CA GLN A 329 -13.59 -14.36 14.69
C GLN A 329 -12.78 -13.73 15.82
N VAL A 330 -11.47 -13.64 15.58
CA VAL A 330 -10.53 -12.85 16.37
C VAL A 330 -9.75 -11.99 15.38
N TYR A 331 -9.92 -10.67 15.48
CA TYR A 331 -9.16 -9.70 14.68
C TYR A 331 -7.76 -9.50 15.25
N ALA A 332 -6.90 -8.81 14.50
CA ALA A 332 -5.56 -8.46 14.98
C ALA A 332 -5.64 -7.66 16.29
N PHE A 333 -4.66 -7.87 17.15
CA PHE A 333 -4.50 -7.05 18.35
C PHE A 333 -4.10 -5.62 17.96
N VAL A 334 -4.90 -4.64 18.40
CA VAL A 334 -4.55 -3.21 18.34
C VAL A 334 -4.26 -2.76 19.77
N GLY A 335 -2.97 -2.56 20.07
CA GLY A 335 -2.51 -2.29 21.43
C GLY A 335 -2.76 -3.48 22.35
N LYS A 336 -3.68 -3.33 23.31
CA LYS A 336 -3.92 -4.32 24.39
C LYS A 336 -5.08 -5.28 24.11
N THR A 337 -5.88 -4.99 23.09
CA THR A 337 -7.13 -5.71 22.83
C THR A 337 -7.23 -6.14 21.38
N ALA A 338 -7.92 -7.26 21.15
CA ALA A 338 -8.43 -7.65 19.86
C ALA A 338 -9.96 -7.56 19.89
N ILE A 339 -10.54 -7.18 18.75
CA ILE A 339 -11.97 -7.34 18.53
C ILE A 339 -12.23 -8.84 18.36
N VAL A 340 -13.27 -9.32 19.04
CA VAL A 340 -13.74 -10.70 18.94
C VAL A 340 -15.21 -10.70 18.55
N VAL A 341 -15.60 -11.72 17.80
CA VAL A 341 -17.00 -11.88 17.35
C VAL A 341 -17.53 -13.21 17.85
N SER A 342 -18.71 -13.18 18.46
CA SER A 342 -19.48 -14.39 18.79
C SER A 342 -20.94 -14.17 18.43
N ASN A 343 -21.51 -15.07 17.63
CA ASN A 343 -22.91 -15.00 17.16
C ASN A 343 -23.24 -13.65 16.49
N ASN A 344 -22.34 -13.15 15.64
CA ASN A 344 -22.41 -11.85 14.96
C ASN A 344 -22.42 -10.62 15.89
N LEU A 345 -22.16 -10.80 17.18
CA LEU A 345 -22.01 -9.71 18.12
C LEU A 345 -20.53 -9.48 18.40
N TYR A 346 -20.16 -8.22 18.48
CA TYR A 346 -18.79 -7.77 18.69
C TYR A 346 -18.52 -7.61 20.17
N GLY A 347 -17.29 -7.90 20.56
CA GLY A 347 -16.74 -7.69 21.89
C GLY A 347 -15.24 -7.44 21.80
N LEU A 348 -14.59 -7.34 22.95
CA LEU A 348 -13.14 -7.16 23.06
C LEU A 348 -12.54 -8.23 23.96
N VAL A 349 -11.37 -8.74 23.59
CA VAL A 349 -10.55 -9.63 24.40
C VAL A 349 -9.18 -9.01 24.63
N ASP A 350 -8.57 -9.25 25.78
CA ASP A 350 -7.18 -8.89 26.03
C ASP A 350 -6.20 -9.98 25.56
N ARG A 351 -4.91 -9.70 25.69
CA ARG A 351 -3.81 -10.60 25.31
C ARG A 351 -3.73 -11.88 26.16
N GLN A 352 -4.48 -11.97 27.26
CA GLN A 352 -4.59 -13.17 28.08
C GLN A 352 -5.82 -14.01 27.69
N GLY A 353 -6.55 -13.60 26.65
CA GLY A 353 -7.80 -14.22 26.25
C GLY A 353 -8.95 -13.93 27.21
N LYS A 354 -8.79 -12.96 28.12
CA LYS A 354 -9.86 -12.53 29.01
C LYS A 354 -10.74 -11.54 28.28
N THR A 355 -12.04 -11.79 28.34
CA THR A 355 -13.03 -10.89 27.79
C THR A 355 -12.95 -9.54 28.51
N VAL A 356 -12.64 -8.48 27.76
CA VAL A 356 -12.72 -7.09 28.21
C VAL A 356 -14.15 -6.62 28.06
N LEU A 357 -14.77 -6.93 26.94
CA LEU A 357 -16.14 -6.59 26.60
C LEU A 357 -16.83 -7.81 25.99
N ASP A 358 -17.88 -8.31 26.64
CA ASP A 358 -18.62 -9.48 26.15
C ASP A 358 -19.25 -9.19 24.78
N PRO A 359 -19.18 -10.13 23.81
CA PRO A 359 -19.87 -10.01 22.54
C PRO A 359 -21.37 -9.69 22.71
N LYS A 360 -21.75 -8.40 22.58
CA LYS A 360 -23.14 -7.95 22.77
C LYS A 360 -23.56 -6.74 21.91
N TRP A 361 -22.65 -6.16 21.15
CA TRP A 361 -22.94 -4.99 20.31
C TRP A 361 -22.98 -5.39 18.85
N ASP A 362 -23.76 -4.66 18.08
CA ASP A 362 -23.87 -4.87 16.63
C ASP A 362 -22.53 -4.56 15.96
N GLU A 363 -21.84 -3.52 16.44
CA GLU A 363 -20.49 -3.13 16.09
C GLU A 363 -19.80 -2.47 17.28
N ILE A 364 -18.47 -2.51 17.30
CA ILE A 364 -17.66 -1.81 18.28
C ILE A 364 -16.39 -1.23 17.64
N GLY A 365 -16.02 -0.02 18.03
CA GLY A 365 -14.73 0.58 17.71
C GLY A 365 -13.63 0.11 18.65
N TYR A 366 -12.42 0.62 18.42
CA TYR A 366 -11.34 0.49 19.40
C TYR A 366 -11.47 1.59 20.45
N GLU A 367 -10.84 1.37 21.61
CA GLU A 367 -10.77 2.41 22.64
C GLU A 367 -9.91 3.58 22.17
N ARG A 368 -10.49 4.79 22.17
CA ARG A 368 -9.87 6.07 21.85
C ARG A 368 -10.36 7.14 22.83
N ASP A 369 -9.45 7.93 23.40
CA ASP A 369 -9.75 8.99 24.38
C ASP A 369 -10.63 8.53 25.58
N GLY A 370 -10.47 7.29 26.03
CA GLY A 370 -11.26 6.69 27.11
C GLY A 370 -12.68 6.31 26.69
N ARG A 371 -12.95 6.22 25.39
CA ARG A 371 -14.26 5.92 24.82
C ARG A 371 -14.18 4.82 23.79
N ILE A 372 -15.23 4.02 23.74
CA ILE A 372 -15.39 2.97 22.75
C ILE A 372 -16.70 3.24 22.04
N ALA A 373 -16.63 3.60 20.76
CA ALA A 373 -17.82 3.73 19.94
C ALA A 373 -18.50 2.36 19.85
N PHE A 374 -19.82 2.32 20.01
CA PHE A 374 -20.56 1.08 19.88
C PHE A 374 -21.87 1.31 19.15
N SER A 375 -22.28 0.29 18.41
CA SER A 375 -23.56 0.27 17.72
C SER A 375 -24.53 -0.69 18.41
N GLN A 376 -25.76 -0.23 18.58
CA GLN A 376 -26.90 -1.06 18.99
C GLN A 376 -28.16 -0.54 18.29
N ASP A 377 -28.95 -1.46 17.73
CA ASP A 377 -30.18 -1.14 16.99
C ASP A 377 -29.93 -0.12 15.86
N LYS A 378 -28.80 -0.29 15.14
CA LYS A 378 -28.35 0.58 14.04
C LYS A 378 -28.11 2.05 14.45
N LYS A 379 -27.94 2.31 15.73
CA LYS A 379 -27.54 3.62 16.24
C LYS A 379 -26.22 3.51 16.96
N TRP A 380 -25.52 4.64 17.06
CA TRP A 380 -24.22 4.75 17.69
C TRP A 380 -24.27 5.53 18.98
N GLY A 381 -23.52 5.04 19.96
CA GLY A 381 -23.25 5.67 21.24
C GLY A 381 -21.82 5.39 21.66
N TRP A 382 -21.51 5.66 22.93
CA TRP A 382 -20.17 5.40 23.47
C TRP A 382 -20.21 4.73 24.82
N LEU A 383 -19.29 3.78 24.98
CA LEU A 383 -18.94 3.17 26.25
C LEU A 383 -17.70 3.88 26.81
N ASP A 384 -17.49 3.77 28.12
CA ASP A 384 -16.17 3.96 28.69
C ASP A 384 -15.31 2.69 28.51
N ALA A 385 -14.03 2.77 28.89
CA ALA A 385 -13.11 1.63 28.84
C ALA A 385 -13.52 0.43 29.72
N SER A 386 -14.48 0.60 30.64
CA SER A 386 -15.07 -0.50 31.43
C SER A 386 -16.28 -1.15 30.77
N GLY A 387 -16.74 -0.61 29.63
CA GLY A 387 -17.94 -1.08 28.94
C GLY A 387 -19.25 -0.50 29.46
N GLN A 388 -19.19 0.50 30.35
CA GLN A 388 -20.38 1.21 30.80
C GLN A 388 -20.80 2.23 29.75
N VAL A 389 -22.10 2.31 29.49
CA VAL A 389 -22.67 3.27 28.54
C VAL A 389 -22.47 4.69 29.07
N VAL A 390 -21.59 5.45 28.42
CA VAL A 390 -21.41 6.89 28.66
C VAL A 390 -22.50 7.66 27.95
N GLN A 391 -22.76 7.31 26.69
CA GLN A 391 -23.90 7.82 25.95
C GLN A 391 -24.61 6.66 25.26
N PRO A 392 -25.93 6.50 25.48
CA PRO A 392 -26.69 5.47 24.80
C PRO A 392 -26.73 5.72 23.29
N PRO A 393 -27.02 4.69 22.47
CA PRO A 393 -27.05 4.85 21.03
C PRO A 393 -28.20 5.74 20.58
N VAL A 394 -27.86 6.97 20.19
CA VAL A 394 -28.83 7.99 19.79
C VAL A 394 -28.54 8.53 18.39
N TRP A 395 -27.30 8.37 17.92
CA TRP A 395 -26.85 8.88 16.64
C TRP A 395 -27.09 7.86 15.55
N VAL A 396 -27.49 8.29 14.35
CA VAL A 396 -27.55 7.39 13.18
C VAL A 396 -26.15 6.92 12.83
N TRP A 397 -25.16 7.80 12.99
CA TRP A 397 -23.75 7.45 12.92
C TRP A 397 -22.95 8.29 13.91
N ALA A 398 -21.93 7.67 14.51
CA ALA A 398 -20.96 8.38 15.31
C ALA A 398 -19.56 7.81 15.06
N GLY A 399 -18.56 8.68 15.04
CA GLY A 399 -17.17 8.28 14.90
C GLY A 399 -16.48 8.01 16.23
N ASP A 400 -15.23 7.56 16.15
CA ASP A 400 -14.34 7.49 17.32
C ASP A 400 -14.00 8.90 17.83
N PHE A 401 -13.73 9.00 19.12
CA PHE A 401 -13.24 10.23 19.72
C PHE A 401 -11.81 10.53 19.27
N GLN A 402 -11.58 11.81 18.97
CA GLN A 402 -10.31 12.34 18.51
C GLN A 402 -10.13 13.73 19.11
N HIS A 403 -9.13 13.88 19.99
CA HIS A 403 -8.88 15.12 20.72
C HIS A 403 -10.11 15.58 21.53
N GLY A 404 -10.85 14.62 22.10
CA GLY A 404 -11.98 14.89 22.98
C GLY A 404 -13.29 15.29 22.28
N LEU A 405 -13.32 15.34 20.94
CA LEU A 405 -14.54 15.48 20.15
C LEU A 405 -14.80 14.23 19.29
N ALA A 406 -16.07 13.92 19.05
CA ALA A 406 -16.46 12.91 18.08
C ALA A 406 -17.51 13.47 17.11
N PRO A 407 -17.37 13.22 15.79
CA PRO A 407 -18.38 13.60 14.83
C PRO A 407 -19.62 12.72 15.00
N VAL A 408 -20.79 13.35 14.86
CA VAL A 408 -22.09 12.69 14.96
C VAL A 408 -22.96 13.07 13.79
N PHE A 409 -23.86 12.17 13.41
CA PHE A 409 -24.87 12.39 12.40
C PHE A 409 -26.23 11.93 12.92
N ASP A 410 -27.23 12.82 12.87
CA ASP A 410 -28.59 12.55 13.37
C ASP A 410 -29.51 11.92 12.29
N GLY A 411 -28.98 11.65 11.09
CA GLY A 411 -29.75 11.21 9.92
C GLY A 411 -30.04 12.32 8.92
N LYS A 412 -29.84 13.58 9.30
CA LYS A 412 -30.08 14.75 8.45
C LYS A 412 -28.93 15.77 8.50
N HIS A 413 -28.36 16.00 9.67
CA HIS A 413 -27.28 16.92 9.89
C HIS A 413 -26.18 16.30 10.76
N GLY A 414 -24.96 16.67 10.43
CA GLY A 414 -23.75 16.42 11.20
C GLY A 414 -23.49 17.52 12.23
N GLY A 415 -22.83 17.12 13.30
CA GLY A 415 -22.33 17.97 14.37
C GLY A 415 -21.18 17.27 15.09
N MET A 416 -20.81 17.75 16.28
CA MET A 416 -19.80 17.09 17.11
C MET A 416 -20.20 17.13 18.56
N VAL A 417 -19.85 16.06 19.27
CA VAL A 417 -20.05 15.94 20.71
C VAL A 417 -18.72 15.90 21.46
N ASP A 418 -18.71 16.37 22.70
CA ASP A 418 -17.62 16.14 23.64
C ASP A 418 -17.64 14.72 24.24
N LEU A 419 -16.64 14.39 25.07
CA LEU A 419 -16.53 13.11 25.78
C LEU A 419 -17.75 12.75 26.66
N SER A 420 -18.63 13.70 26.98
CA SER A 420 -19.88 13.46 27.70
C SER A 420 -21.07 13.15 26.76
N GLY A 421 -20.87 13.27 25.45
CA GLY A 421 -21.93 13.15 24.45
C GLY A 421 -22.72 14.44 24.21
N LYS A 422 -22.28 15.56 24.79
CA LYS A 422 -22.94 16.86 24.63
C LYS A 422 -22.49 17.52 23.34
N LEU A 423 -23.43 18.06 22.56
CA LEU A 423 -23.12 18.81 21.34
C LEU A 423 -22.23 20.03 21.65
N VAL A 424 -21.04 20.01 21.08
CA VAL A 424 -20.09 21.14 21.00
C VAL A 424 -20.27 21.86 19.68
N VAL A 425 -20.41 21.11 18.58
CA VAL A 425 -20.76 21.64 17.27
C VAL A 425 -22.22 21.27 16.96
N PRO A 426 -23.10 22.27 16.73
CA PRO A 426 -24.51 22.03 16.46
C PRO A 426 -24.78 21.13 15.25
N LEU A 427 -25.89 20.40 15.28
CA LEU A 427 -26.39 19.56 14.18
C LEU A 427 -26.99 20.42 13.05
N ILE A 428 -26.14 21.15 12.34
CA ILE A 428 -26.56 22.09 11.28
C ILE A 428 -25.87 21.82 9.94
N TYR A 429 -24.83 20.99 9.92
CA TYR A 429 -24.06 20.72 8.71
C TYR A 429 -24.72 19.58 7.93
N GLN A 430 -24.92 19.74 6.64
CA GLN A 430 -25.39 18.65 5.78
C GLN A 430 -24.35 17.52 5.73
N GLU A 431 -23.07 17.88 5.78
CA GLU A 431 -21.93 16.96 5.77
C GLU A 431 -20.86 17.51 6.74
N ILE A 432 -20.25 16.63 7.53
CA ILE A 432 -19.07 16.93 8.36
C ILE A 432 -18.05 15.81 8.16
N GLY A 433 -16.85 16.16 7.72
CA GLY A 433 -15.78 15.21 7.45
C GLY A 433 -15.00 14.81 8.70
N ASN A 434 -14.11 13.84 8.51
CA ASN A 434 -13.06 13.53 9.48
C ASN A 434 -12.07 14.71 9.58
N LEU A 435 -11.42 14.84 10.73
CA LEU A 435 -10.34 15.82 10.90
C LEU A 435 -9.19 15.40 10.00
N LYS A 436 -8.64 16.31 9.20
CA LYS A 436 -7.49 16.11 8.31
C LYS A 436 -6.75 17.44 8.17
N ASP A 437 -5.43 17.48 8.38
CA ASP A 437 -4.63 18.71 8.49
C ASP A 437 -5.21 19.73 9.49
N GLY A 438 -5.79 19.24 10.60
CA GLY A 438 -6.39 20.09 11.63
C GLY A 438 -7.74 20.74 11.24
N LEU A 439 -8.28 20.41 10.06
CA LEU A 439 -9.56 20.92 9.57
C LEU A 439 -10.55 19.79 9.28
N ARG A 440 -11.83 20.03 9.52
CA ARG A 440 -12.94 19.18 9.08
C ARG A 440 -13.71 19.92 8.01
N ILE A 441 -13.69 19.43 6.78
CA ILE A 441 -14.55 19.98 5.74
C ILE A 441 -16.00 19.81 6.16
N MET A 442 -16.77 20.88 6.04
CA MET A 442 -18.18 20.90 6.37
C MET A 442 -19.00 21.50 5.23
N LYS A 443 -20.28 21.15 5.19
CA LYS A 443 -21.23 21.71 4.23
C LYS A 443 -22.44 22.26 4.95
N ILE A 444 -22.79 23.52 4.70
CA ILE A 444 -23.96 24.18 5.26
C ILE A 444 -24.57 25.11 4.21
N GLY A 445 -25.90 25.10 4.09
CA GLY A 445 -26.60 25.92 3.09
C GLY A 445 -26.21 25.59 1.64
N GLY A 446 -25.70 24.38 1.38
CA GLY A 446 -25.22 23.97 0.05
C GLY A 446 -23.84 24.52 -0.32
N LYS A 447 -23.17 25.22 0.60
CA LYS A 447 -21.78 25.69 0.45
C LYS A 447 -20.86 24.93 1.39
N MET A 448 -19.62 24.75 0.96
CA MET A 448 -18.58 24.07 1.71
C MET A 448 -17.67 25.08 2.41
N GLY A 449 -17.23 24.71 3.60
CA GLY A 449 -16.28 25.42 4.45
C GLY A 449 -15.46 24.41 5.25
N ALA A 450 -14.79 24.85 6.30
CA ALA A 450 -14.07 23.95 7.20
C ALA A 450 -14.15 24.41 8.65
N LEU A 451 -14.20 23.45 9.56
CA LEU A 451 -14.10 23.63 11.01
C LEU A 451 -12.69 23.30 11.47
N ASP A 452 -12.17 23.98 12.48
CA ASP A 452 -10.95 23.56 13.18
C ASP A 452 -11.22 22.35 14.10
N GLU A 453 -10.16 21.85 14.74
CA GLU A 453 -10.20 20.73 15.69
C GLU A 453 -11.13 20.96 16.90
N ASN A 454 -11.41 22.21 17.24
CA ASN A 454 -12.31 22.60 18.34
C ASN A 454 -13.75 22.80 17.85
N GLY A 455 -13.99 22.71 16.54
CA GLY A 455 -15.29 22.91 15.93
C GLY A 455 -15.63 24.34 15.54
N ASN A 456 -14.67 25.27 15.58
CA ASN A 456 -14.87 26.64 15.12
C ASN A 456 -14.74 26.73 13.60
N VAL A 457 -15.46 27.65 12.96
CA VAL A 457 -15.34 27.87 11.51
C VAL A 457 -13.97 28.49 11.18
N ALA A 458 -13.04 27.68 10.68
CA ALA A 458 -11.73 28.13 10.19
C ALA A 458 -11.81 28.64 8.75
N VAL A 459 -12.64 28.00 7.93
CA VAL A 459 -12.90 28.41 6.54
C VAL A 459 -14.41 28.63 6.36
N PRO A 460 -14.87 29.85 6.06
CA PRO A 460 -16.29 30.13 5.88
C PRO A 460 -16.93 29.25 4.80
N ALA A 461 -18.19 28.84 5.02
CA ALA A 461 -18.95 28.08 4.04
C ALA A 461 -19.45 28.97 2.89
N VAL A 462 -18.55 29.29 1.97
CA VAL A 462 -18.83 30.16 0.81
C VAL A 462 -18.46 29.52 -0.53
N TYR A 463 -17.86 28.33 -0.50
CA TYR A 463 -17.35 27.65 -1.69
C TYR A 463 -18.36 26.64 -2.22
N ASP A 464 -18.45 26.48 -3.53
CA ASP A 464 -19.25 25.45 -4.18
C ASP A 464 -18.66 24.06 -3.96
N ALA A 465 -17.33 23.97 -3.94
CA ALA A 465 -16.59 22.78 -3.55
C ALA A 465 -15.26 23.15 -2.87
N ILE A 466 -14.83 22.32 -1.93
CA ILE A 466 -13.51 22.35 -1.31
C ILE A 466 -12.89 20.96 -1.48
N GLN A 467 -11.69 20.89 -2.06
CA GLN A 467 -10.87 19.66 -2.01
C GLN A 467 -10.26 19.50 -0.63
N ASP A 468 -9.86 18.29 -0.24
CA ASP A 468 -9.15 18.09 1.04
C ASP A 468 -7.98 19.08 1.19
N PHE A 469 -7.84 19.66 2.38
CA PHE A 469 -6.65 20.41 2.71
C PHE A 469 -5.45 19.46 2.66
N SER A 470 -4.39 19.96 2.03
CA SER A 470 -3.10 19.30 1.93
C SER A 470 -2.04 20.39 1.97
N GLU A 471 -1.06 20.24 2.86
CA GLU A 471 0.05 21.20 3.02
C GLU A 471 -0.45 22.61 3.35
N GLY A 472 -1.52 22.71 4.14
CA GLY A 472 -2.07 23.99 4.59
C GLY A 472 -2.81 24.81 3.52
N THR A 473 -3.14 24.20 2.38
CA THR A 473 -3.91 24.84 1.31
C THR A 473 -4.94 23.91 0.71
N SER A 474 -5.92 24.45 0.01
CA SER A 474 -6.90 23.67 -0.76
C SER A 474 -7.28 24.38 -2.06
N TRP A 475 -7.62 23.59 -3.08
CA TRP A 475 -8.31 24.07 -4.26
C TRP A 475 -9.81 24.14 -3.99
N VAL A 476 -10.38 25.30 -4.28
CA VAL A 476 -11.80 25.57 -4.07
C VAL A 476 -12.43 26.06 -5.35
N SER A 477 -13.72 25.78 -5.51
CA SER A 477 -14.55 26.41 -6.53
C SER A 477 -15.52 27.39 -5.89
N GLN A 478 -15.68 28.56 -6.50
CA GLN A 478 -16.66 29.56 -6.10
C GLN A 478 -17.10 30.36 -7.34
N ASN A 479 -18.42 30.38 -7.59
CA ASN A 479 -19.03 31.15 -8.69
C ASN A 479 -18.50 30.80 -10.09
N GLY A 480 -18.16 29.53 -10.32
CA GLY A 480 -17.60 29.06 -11.60
C GLY A 480 -16.11 29.33 -11.77
N GLU A 481 -15.45 29.93 -10.77
CA GLU A 481 -13.99 30.05 -10.71
C GLU A 481 -13.40 28.98 -9.80
N VAL A 482 -12.24 28.47 -10.16
CA VAL A 482 -11.40 27.64 -9.31
C VAL A 482 -10.18 28.44 -8.88
N PHE A 483 -9.81 28.40 -7.61
CA PHE A 483 -8.61 29.04 -7.08
C PHE A 483 -8.12 28.33 -5.81
N ARG A 484 -6.91 28.69 -5.35
CA ARG A 484 -6.32 28.09 -4.16
C ARG A 484 -6.55 28.98 -2.94
N ILE A 485 -6.82 28.39 -1.78
CA ILE A 485 -6.91 29.06 -0.48
C ILE A 485 -5.94 28.45 0.53
N ASP A 486 -5.61 29.17 1.59
CA ASP A 486 -5.00 28.61 2.80
C ASP A 486 -6.05 28.07 3.79
N THR A 487 -5.59 27.54 4.94
CA THR A 487 -6.43 27.02 6.04
C THR A 487 -7.36 28.04 6.70
N HIS A 488 -7.24 29.32 6.36
CA HIS A 488 -8.11 30.39 6.84
C HIS A 488 -9.01 30.96 5.73
N GLY A 489 -9.03 30.33 4.55
CA GLY A 489 -9.82 30.75 3.41
C GLY A 489 -9.19 31.88 2.58
N LYS A 490 -7.94 32.26 2.85
CA LYS A 490 -7.27 33.34 2.11
C LYS A 490 -6.88 32.85 0.72
N ARG A 491 -7.38 33.51 -0.33
CA ARG A 491 -7.02 33.22 -1.73
C ARG A 491 -5.51 33.43 -1.95
N LEU A 492 -4.86 32.40 -2.49
CA LEU A 492 -3.42 32.35 -2.76
C LEU A 492 -3.09 32.59 -4.24
N THR A 493 -4.08 32.50 -5.14
CA THR A 493 -3.88 32.60 -6.59
C THR A 493 -4.66 33.75 -7.21
N SER A 494 -4.06 34.47 -8.16
CA SER A 494 -4.66 35.63 -8.84
C SER A 494 -5.38 35.32 -10.16
N GLY A 495 -5.23 34.11 -10.71
CA GLY A 495 -5.82 33.75 -12.00
C GLY A 495 -7.32 33.39 -11.93
N HIS A 496 -7.98 33.46 -13.08
CA HIS A 496 -9.37 33.07 -13.29
C HIS A 496 -9.41 31.81 -14.15
N TRP A 497 -9.90 30.72 -13.57
CA TRP A 497 -9.86 29.40 -14.20
C TRP A 497 -11.20 28.69 -14.06
N ASN A 498 -11.63 28.06 -15.15
CA ASN A 498 -12.92 27.37 -15.20
C ASN A 498 -12.82 25.91 -14.74
N TYR A 499 -11.59 25.41 -14.58
CA TYR A 499 -11.30 24.04 -14.13
C TYR A 499 -9.84 23.96 -13.65
N ALA A 500 -9.62 23.31 -12.51
CA ALA A 500 -8.32 22.78 -12.11
C ALA A 500 -8.48 21.29 -11.77
N ALA A 501 -7.63 20.45 -12.34
CA ALA A 501 -7.60 19.04 -11.95
C ALA A 501 -7.14 18.89 -10.48
N PRO A 502 -7.50 17.81 -9.77
CA PRO A 502 -6.90 17.47 -8.49
C PRO A 502 -5.37 17.51 -8.61
N ALA A 503 -4.71 18.23 -7.72
CA ALA A 503 -3.26 18.43 -7.77
C ALA A 503 -2.52 17.25 -7.15
N LEU A 504 -1.63 16.60 -7.91
CA LEU A 504 -0.60 15.70 -7.38
C LEU A 504 0.59 16.54 -6.91
N SER A 505 1.13 16.27 -5.72
CA SER A 505 2.18 17.10 -5.12
C SER A 505 3.38 17.27 -6.07
N GLY A 506 3.84 18.51 -6.24
CA GLY A 506 5.02 18.87 -7.04
C GLY A 506 4.87 18.88 -8.57
N GLN A 507 3.72 18.52 -9.15
CA GLN A 507 3.50 18.60 -10.60
C GLN A 507 2.74 19.87 -11.00
N PRO A 508 3.00 20.40 -12.21
CA PRO A 508 2.15 21.44 -12.77
C PRO A 508 0.69 20.97 -12.88
N VAL A 509 -0.23 21.72 -12.27
CA VAL A 509 -1.67 21.45 -12.25
C VAL A 509 -2.26 21.77 -13.62
N LEU A 510 -2.97 20.81 -14.20
CA LEU A 510 -3.72 21.01 -15.43
C LEU A 510 -4.87 21.99 -15.18
N VAL A 511 -4.87 23.09 -15.93
CA VAL A 511 -5.85 24.17 -15.81
C VAL A 511 -6.41 24.53 -17.18
N ALA A 512 -7.73 24.77 -17.23
CA ALA A 512 -8.40 25.26 -18.44
C ALA A 512 -8.62 26.78 -18.37
N SER A 513 -8.18 27.49 -19.41
CA SER A 513 -8.34 28.94 -19.59
C SER A 513 -8.69 29.24 -21.05
N GLY A 514 -9.75 30.02 -21.28
CA GLY A 514 -10.15 30.45 -22.62
C GLY A 514 -10.50 29.31 -23.59
N GLY A 515 -10.98 28.17 -23.06
CA GLY A 515 -11.27 26.97 -23.86
C GLY A 515 -10.03 26.14 -24.22
N ARG A 516 -8.83 26.56 -23.78
CA ARG A 516 -7.57 25.85 -23.96
C ARG A 516 -7.01 25.37 -22.62
N MET A 517 -6.15 24.37 -22.67
CA MET A 517 -5.56 23.70 -21.53
C MET A 517 -4.07 24.05 -21.45
N GLY A 518 -3.64 24.37 -20.24
CA GLY A 518 -2.26 24.63 -19.87
C GLY A 518 -1.97 24.05 -18.50
N PHE A 519 -0.76 24.29 -18.01
CA PHE A 519 -0.28 23.73 -16.77
C PHE A 519 0.25 24.85 -15.89
N LEU A 520 -0.20 24.92 -14.64
CA LEU A 520 0.27 25.87 -13.64
C LEU A 520 1.24 25.19 -12.68
N ASN A 521 2.39 25.79 -12.45
CA ASN A 521 3.25 25.45 -11.33
C ASN A 521 2.51 25.66 -9.99
N THR A 522 3.08 25.13 -8.91
CA THR A 522 2.52 25.20 -7.56
C THR A 522 2.43 26.61 -6.99
N ASP A 523 3.16 27.55 -7.58
CA ASP A 523 3.12 28.99 -7.28
C ASP A 523 2.03 29.75 -8.08
N GLY A 524 1.27 29.06 -8.93
CA GLY A 524 0.23 29.63 -9.77
C GLY A 524 0.74 30.30 -11.06
N GLN A 525 2.03 30.17 -11.40
CA GLN A 525 2.59 30.62 -12.68
C GLN A 525 2.43 29.54 -13.77
N TRP A 526 2.42 29.94 -15.05
CA TRP A 526 2.33 28.98 -16.16
C TRP A 526 3.63 28.17 -16.31
N ALA A 527 3.53 26.85 -16.10
CA ALA A 527 4.53 25.88 -16.55
C ALA A 527 4.44 25.72 -18.08
N ILE A 528 3.22 25.59 -18.58
CA ILE A 528 2.89 25.59 -20.01
C ILE A 528 1.66 26.46 -20.17
N ALA A 529 1.78 27.55 -20.94
CA ALA A 529 0.65 28.43 -21.24
C ALA A 529 -0.54 27.65 -21.86
N PRO A 530 -1.79 28.10 -21.70
CA PRO A 530 -2.97 27.38 -22.18
C PRO A 530 -3.08 27.50 -23.70
N VAL A 531 -2.39 26.60 -24.40
CA VAL A 531 -2.29 26.61 -25.86
C VAL A 531 -2.90 25.37 -26.51
N TRP A 532 -3.18 24.32 -25.71
CA TRP A 532 -3.66 23.02 -26.18
C TRP A 532 -5.18 22.91 -26.11
N ASP A 533 -5.83 22.26 -27.08
CA ASP A 533 -7.29 22.02 -27.04
C ASP A 533 -7.67 20.88 -26.08
N ARG A 534 -6.72 19.97 -25.83
CA ARG A 534 -6.79 18.89 -24.83
C ARG A 534 -5.42 18.68 -24.19
N ALA A 535 -5.39 18.27 -22.94
CA ALA A 535 -4.18 17.87 -22.24
C ALA A 535 -4.49 16.86 -21.13
N LEU A 536 -3.52 15.99 -20.88
CA LEU A 536 -3.45 15.03 -19.78
C LEU A 536 -2.22 15.38 -18.93
N GLY A 537 -2.24 14.97 -17.66
CA GLY A 537 -1.15 15.23 -16.69
C GLY A 537 0.23 14.71 -17.14
N PHE A 538 1.27 15.13 -16.42
CA PHE A 538 2.64 14.68 -16.68
C PHE A 538 2.88 13.24 -16.21
N ALA A 539 3.60 12.46 -17.01
CA ALA A 539 4.11 11.16 -16.65
C ALA A 539 5.49 10.94 -17.30
N ASP A 540 6.47 10.48 -16.54
CA ASP A 540 7.89 10.38 -16.93
C ASP A 540 8.44 11.65 -17.62
N GLY A 541 8.09 12.80 -17.05
CA GLY A 541 8.52 14.12 -17.52
C GLY A 541 7.88 14.56 -18.84
N LYS A 542 6.86 13.85 -19.34
CA LYS A 542 6.16 14.16 -20.58
C LYS A 542 4.66 14.34 -20.34
N ALA A 543 4.10 15.43 -20.86
CA ALA A 543 2.65 15.62 -20.89
C ALA A 543 2.10 15.16 -22.25
N LEU A 544 0.91 14.58 -22.25
CA LEU A 544 0.18 14.24 -23.47
C LEU A 544 -0.83 15.34 -23.76
N VAL A 545 -0.63 16.06 -24.85
CA VAL A 545 -1.39 17.27 -25.20
C VAL A 545 -1.89 17.17 -26.65
N ALA A 546 -2.94 17.90 -27.03
CA ALA A 546 -3.45 17.87 -28.39
C ALA A 546 -3.95 19.21 -28.90
N LEU A 547 -3.84 19.37 -30.22
CA LEU A 547 -4.49 20.42 -31.00
C LEU A 547 -5.60 19.80 -31.84
N ARG A 548 -6.74 20.47 -31.92
CA ARG A 548 -7.89 20.02 -32.72
C ARG A 548 -7.73 20.51 -34.17
N ASN A 549 -7.99 19.62 -35.12
CA ASN A 549 -8.08 19.94 -36.54
C ASN A 549 -9.38 19.35 -37.15
N GLU A 550 -9.58 19.55 -38.45
CA GLU A 550 -10.77 19.08 -39.19
C GLU A 550 -10.98 17.55 -39.14
N ARG A 551 -9.93 16.78 -38.84
CA ARG A 551 -9.94 15.30 -38.73
C ARG A 551 -9.95 14.79 -37.29
N GLY A 552 -9.97 15.67 -36.28
CA GLY A 552 -9.97 15.31 -34.86
C GLY A 552 -8.79 15.88 -34.08
N ASN A 553 -8.45 15.26 -32.95
CA ASN A 553 -7.32 15.69 -32.12
C ASN A 553 -6.01 15.11 -32.67
N ARG A 554 -5.03 15.99 -32.94
CA ARG A 554 -3.64 15.60 -33.17
C ARG A 554 -2.89 15.70 -31.84
N TRP A 555 -2.49 14.55 -31.32
CA TRP A 555 -1.80 14.42 -30.04
C TRP A 555 -0.29 14.59 -30.18
N TYR A 556 0.34 15.11 -29.12
CA TYR A 556 1.77 15.38 -28.98
C TYR A 556 2.22 14.98 -27.58
N TYR A 557 3.45 14.50 -27.46
CA TYR A 557 4.14 14.55 -26.18
C TYR A 557 4.86 15.89 -26.06
N THR A 558 4.84 16.49 -24.89
CA THR A 558 5.69 17.65 -24.58
C THR A 558 6.54 17.39 -23.37
N ASP A 559 7.72 17.98 -23.30
CA ASP A 559 8.42 18.12 -22.03
C ASP A 559 7.72 19.15 -21.11
N ALA A 560 8.31 19.39 -19.92
CA ALA A 560 7.79 20.34 -18.93
C ALA A 560 7.73 21.80 -19.40
N THR A 561 8.44 22.14 -20.48
CA THR A 561 8.45 23.49 -21.07
C THR A 561 7.37 23.66 -22.14
N GLY A 562 6.66 22.58 -22.50
CA GLY A 562 5.71 22.57 -23.60
C GLY A 562 6.35 22.33 -24.96
N LYS A 563 7.65 22.02 -25.02
CA LYS A 563 8.33 21.66 -26.27
C LYS A 563 7.83 20.30 -26.75
N VAL A 564 7.33 20.26 -27.99
CA VAL A 564 6.89 19.02 -28.63
C VAL A 564 8.06 18.07 -28.81
N LEU A 565 7.89 16.84 -28.32
CA LEU A 565 8.81 15.72 -28.44
C LEU A 565 8.37 14.82 -29.60
N PHE A 566 9.35 14.15 -30.22
CA PHE A 566 9.13 13.12 -31.26
C PHE A 566 8.36 13.61 -32.50
N ALA A 567 8.56 14.87 -32.89
CA ALA A 567 7.80 15.51 -33.96
C ALA A 567 7.90 14.80 -35.34
N ASP A 568 9.00 14.08 -35.59
CA ASP A 568 9.33 13.45 -36.87
C ASP A 568 9.10 11.92 -36.89
N GLN A 569 8.34 11.38 -35.93
CA GLN A 569 8.06 9.94 -35.86
C GLN A 569 6.85 9.54 -36.71
N GLU A 570 6.86 8.29 -37.19
CA GLU A 570 5.78 7.71 -38.01
C GLU A 570 4.56 7.23 -37.20
N TRP A 571 4.55 7.46 -35.89
CA TRP A 571 3.49 7.09 -34.97
C TRP A 571 2.91 8.33 -34.27
N SER A 572 1.67 8.23 -33.79
CA SER A 572 0.99 9.28 -33.02
C SER A 572 0.90 8.92 -31.54
N PRO A 573 1.06 9.87 -30.61
CA PRO A 573 0.84 9.63 -29.18
C PRO A 573 -0.55 9.04 -28.89
N PHE A 574 -0.62 8.08 -27.97
CA PHE A 574 -1.87 7.38 -27.64
C PHE A 574 -2.05 7.17 -26.13
N GLY A 575 -0.99 6.80 -25.39
CA GLY A 575 -0.99 6.68 -23.92
C GLY A 575 -0.02 7.66 -23.26
N LEU A 576 -0.01 7.72 -21.92
CA LEU A 576 1.04 8.43 -21.18
C LEU A 576 2.34 7.61 -21.13
N PHE A 577 3.49 8.28 -20.97
CA PHE A 577 4.72 7.57 -20.65
C PHE A 577 4.65 7.00 -19.23
N ARG A 578 4.94 5.71 -19.08
CA ARG A 578 5.08 5.02 -17.80
C ARG A 578 6.25 4.06 -17.91
N GLU A 579 7.14 4.08 -16.93
CA GLU A 579 8.41 3.32 -16.95
C GLU A 579 9.22 3.58 -18.23
N ASN A 580 9.29 4.86 -18.62
CA ASN A 580 10.02 5.35 -19.78
C ASN A 580 9.52 4.78 -21.11
N ARG A 581 8.26 4.35 -21.19
CA ARG A 581 7.67 3.77 -22.40
C ARG A 581 6.26 4.28 -22.59
N ALA A 582 5.82 4.31 -23.83
CA ALA A 582 4.43 4.64 -24.13
C ALA A 582 3.88 3.78 -25.26
N PHE A 583 2.60 3.45 -25.15
CA PHE A 583 1.87 2.96 -26.32
C PHE A 583 1.53 4.13 -27.23
N VAL A 584 1.76 3.93 -28.51
CA VAL A 584 1.59 4.91 -29.58
C VAL A 584 0.71 4.31 -30.67
N LEU A 585 -0.05 5.13 -31.37
CA LEU A 585 -0.87 4.74 -32.50
C LEU A 585 -0.02 4.69 -33.76
N ILE A 586 0.07 3.52 -34.39
CA ILE A 586 0.78 3.29 -35.65
C ILE A 586 -0.16 3.53 -36.83
N SER A 587 -1.34 2.93 -36.78
CA SER A 587 -2.35 3.07 -37.83
C SER A 587 -3.75 2.81 -37.29
N ARG A 588 -4.76 3.12 -38.10
CA ARG A 588 -6.17 2.80 -37.82
C ARG A 588 -6.83 2.32 -39.10
N ASP A 589 -7.60 1.24 -39.00
CA ASP A 589 -8.42 0.72 -40.09
C ASP A 589 -9.88 0.48 -39.63
N SER A 590 -10.65 -0.25 -40.43
CA SER A 590 -12.04 -0.61 -40.14
C SER A 590 -12.20 -1.51 -38.93
N GLU A 591 -11.16 -2.26 -38.56
CA GLU A 591 -11.15 -3.14 -37.38
C GLU A 591 -10.75 -2.34 -36.13
N GLY A 592 -9.92 -1.29 -36.27
CA GLY A 592 -9.75 -0.22 -35.30
C GLY A 592 -8.30 0.22 -35.13
N PHE A 593 -7.83 0.46 -33.90
CA PHE A 593 -6.47 0.95 -33.64
C PHE A 593 -5.41 -0.13 -33.74
N HIS A 594 -4.27 0.21 -34.33
CA HIS A 594 -3.04 -0.58 -34.34
C HIS A 594 -2.00 0.19 -33.55
N LEU A 595 -1.66 -0.31 -32.38
CA LEU A 595 -0.72 0.32 -31.48
C LEU A 595 0.66 -0.32 -31.60
N GLY A 596 1.65 0.51 -31.31
CA GLY A 596 3.03 0.15 -31.10
C GLY A 596 3.49 0.62 -29.74
N LEU A 597 4.67 0.17 -29.35
CA LEU A 597 5.31 0.50 -28.09
C LEU A 597 6.61 1.24 -28.39
N VAL A 598 6.84 2.37 -27.72
CA VAL A 598 8.08 3.15 -27.85
C VAL A 598 8.83 3.24 -26.53
N ASP A 599 10.15 3.39 -26.60
CA ASP A 599 10.98 3.79 -25.47
C ASP A 599 10.93 5.30 -25.21
N GLN A 600 11.71 5.77 -24.24
CA GLN A 600 11.77 7.16 -23.77
C GLN A 600 12.29 8.13 -24.84
N GLU A 601 13.06 7.65 -25.81
CA GLU A 601 13.51 8.41 -26.97
C GLU A 601 12.48 8.38 -28.13
N GLY A 602 11.36 7.67 -27.96
CA GLY A 602 10.31 7.56 -28.97
C GLY A 602 10.64 6.54 -30.06
N LYS A 603 11.65 5.69 -29.86
CA LYS A 603 12.00 4.64 -30.81
C LYS A 603 11.02 3.48 -30.66
N LEU A 604 10.50 3.00 -31.78
CA LEU A 604 9.55 1.90 -31.85
C LEU A 604 10.23 0.58 -31.45
N LEU A 605 9.70 -0.05 -30.40
CA LEU A 605 10.17 -1.30 -29.83
C LEU A 605 9.37 -2.50 -30.33
N ALA A 606 8.05 -2.33 -30.46
CA ALA A 606 7.15 -3.38 -30.95
C ALA A 606 5.89 -2.79 -31.57
N THR A 607 5.21 -3.59 -32.37
CA THR A 607 3.91 -3.30 -32.99
C THR A 607 2.98 -4.50 -32.87
N GLY A 608 1.71 -4.32 -33.23
CA GLY A 608 0.75 -5.42 -33.31
C GLY A 608 -0.17 -5.55 -32.10
N PHE A 609 -0.39 -4.45 -31.38
CA PHE A 609 -1.39 -4.38 -30.31
C PHE A 609 -2.65 -3.66 -30.81
N ARG A 610 -3.83 -3.99 -30.27
CA ARG A 610 -5.12 -3.32 -30.55
C ARG A 610 -5.56 -2.36 -29.47
N ALA A 611 -5.12 -2.59 -28.23
CA ALA A 611 -5.39 -1.73 -27.08
C ALA A 611 -4.30 -1.92 -26.02
N ALA A 612 -4.17 -0.96 -25.11
CA ALA A 612 -3.31 -1.05 -23.93
C ALA A 612 -4.00 -0.37 -22.74
N LEU A 613 -3.90 -0.96 -21.55
CA LEU A 613 -4.48 -0.43 -20.30
C LEU A 613 -3.35 -0.08 -19.31
N GLY A 614 -3.32 1.18 -18.86
CA GLY A 614 -2.51 1.59 -17.70
C GLY A 614 -1.01 1.79 -17.92
N GLY A 615 -0.48 1.57 -19.13
CA GLY A 615 0.96 1.65 -19.39
C GLY A 615 1.71 0.47 -18.77
N PHE A 616 3.01 0.64 -18.53
CA PHE A 616 3.82 -0.36 -17.84
C PHE A 616 3.68 -0.23 -16.33
N HIS A 617 3.56 -1.40 -15.71
CA HIS A 617 3.56 -1.55 -14.28
C HIS A 617 4.39 -2.78 -13.92
N ASN A 618 5.53 -2.58 -13.26
CA ASN A 618 6.54 -3.58 -12.99
C ASN A 618 7.10 -4.29 -14.22
N GLY A 619 7.34 -3.54 -15.29
CA GLY A 619 7.81 -4.12 -16.54
C GLY A 619 6.79 -5.00 -17.26
N LYS A 620 5.51 -4.98 -16.85
CA LYS A 620 4.43 -5.68 -17.56
C LYS A 620 3.38 -4.66 -17.99
N ALA A 621 2.88 -4.78 -19.22
CA ALA A 621 1.76 -3.98 -19.69
C ALA A 621 0.62 -4.88 -20.17
N ALA A 622 -0.60 -4.58 -19.69
CA ALA A 622 -1.81 -5.20 -20.18
C ALA A 622 -2.14 -4.68 -21.59
N VAL A 623 -2.13 -5.56 -22.58
CA VAL A 623 -2.42 -5.22 -23.99
C VAL A 623 -3.44 -6.16 -24.59
N ALA A 624 -4.26 -5.64 -25.50
CA ALA A 624 -5.03 -6.46 -26.41
C ALA A 624 -4.17 -6.75 -27.64
N PHE A 625 -4.09 -8.02 -28.04
CA PHE A 625 -3.45 -8.39 -29.30
C PHE A 625 -4.43 -8.39 -30.48
N ASP A 626 -5.70 -8.68 -30.19
CA ASP A 626 -6.86 -8.51 -31.07
C ASP A 626 -8.09 -8.10 -30.23
N TYR A 627 -9.24 -7.82 -30.85
CA TYR A 627 -10.44 -7.34 -30.15
C TYR A 627 -11.15 -8.37 -29.25
N GLY A 628 -10.61 -9.58 -29.10
CA GLY A 628 -11.10 -10.60 -28.17
C GLY A 628 -10.03 -11.17 -27.23
N THR A 629 -8.77 -10.80 -27.41
CA THR A 629 -7.63 -11.50 -26.80
C THR A 629 -6.69 -10.50 -26.13
N TRP A 630 -6.73 -10.50 -24.80
CA TRP A 630 -5.85 -9.70 -23.95
C TRP A 630 -4.77 -10.55 -23.33
N GLY A 631 -3.63 -9.93 -23.04
CA GLY A 631 -2.57 -10.54 -22.27
C GLY A 631 -1.56 -9.50 -21.85
N PHE A 632 -0.37 -9.95 -21.49
CA PHE A 632 0.66 -9.06 -20.99
C PHE A 632 1.86 -9.08 -21.92
N VAL A 633 2.53 -7.94 -22.01
CA VAL A 633 3.81 -7.82 -22.70
C VAL A 633 4.88 -7.31 -21.75
N ASP A 634 6.11 -7.75 -22.01
CA ASP A 634 7.31 -7.22 -21.38
C ASP A 634 7.63 -5.80 -21.92
N PRO A 635 8.67 -5.13 -21.38
CA PRO A 635 9.02 -3.77 -21.80
C PRO A 635 9.40 -3.67 -23.28
N GLN A 636 9.80 -4.77 -23.92
CA GLN A 636 10.12 -4.85 -25.34
C GLN A 636 8.89 -5.13 -26.20
N GLY A 637 7.71 -5.32 -25.60
CA GLY A 637 6.46 -5.61 -26.28
C GLY A 637 6.26 -7.09 -26.62
N LYS A 638 7.09 -7.99 -26.07
CA LYS A 638 6.97 -9.44 -26.28
C LYS A 638 5.90 -10.02 -25.35
N ARG A 639 5.06 -10.92 -25.87
CA ARG A 639 4.02 -11.61 -25.09
C ARG A 639 4.64 -12.39 -23.92
N LEU A 640 4.04 -12.23 -22.73
CA LEU A 640 4.38 -12.95 -21.50
C LEU A 640 3.49 -14.20 -21.32
N PHE A 641 3.86 -15.05 -20.36
CA PHE A 641 3.12 -16.24 -19.92
C PHE A 641 2.83 -17.27 -21.02
N ASP A 642 3.85 -17.59 -21.83
CA ASP A 642 3.76 -18.57 -22.93
C ASP A 642 2.63 -18.28 -23.93
N GLY A 643 2.25 -17.01 -24.09
CA GLY A 643 1.17 -16.61 -25.00
C GLY A 643 -0.24 -16.86 -24.45
N LYS A 644 -0.38 -17.16 -23.14
CA LYS A 644 -1.68 -17.16 -22.45
C LYS A 644 -2.42 -15.85 -22.73
N SER A 645 -3.73 -16.00 -22.88
CA SER A 645 -4.61 -14.87 -23.15
C SER A 645 -5.95 -15.03 -22.45
N TRP A 646 -6.57 -13.89 -22.22
CA TRP A 646 -7.82 -13.73 -21.50
C TRP A 646 -8.77 -12.88 -22.33
N GLN A 647 -10.07 -12.98 -22.07
CA GLN A 647 -11.06 -12.14 -22.74
C GLN A 647 -10.85 -10.66 -22.41
N ARG A 648 -10.33 -10.38 -21.22
CA ARG A 648 -9.84 -9.06 -20.81
C ARG A 648 -8.85 -9.20 -19.66
N THR A 649 -7.96 -8.23 -19.51
CA THR A 649 -7.09 -8.10 -18.34
C THR A 649 -6.92 -6.64 -17.93
N TYR A 650 -6.65 -6.39 -16.66
CA TYR A 650 -6.32 -5.10 -16.07
C TYR A 650 -4.87 -5.13 -15.56
N PRO A 651 -4.25 -3.97 -15.25
CA PRO A 651 -2.88 -3.99 -14.76
C PRO A 651 -2.81 -4.48 -13.31
N TYR A 652 -1.59 -4.78 -12.87
CA TYR A 652 -1.29 -5.46 -11.61
C TYR A 652 -1.34 -4.51 -10.38
N ALA A 653 -2.21 -4.73 -9.37
CA ALA A 653 -2.15 -4.09 -8.02
C ALA A 653 -1.93 -5.07 -6.82
N GLU A 654 -0.96 -4.79 -5.94
CA GLU A 654 -0.42 -5.63 -4.85
C GLU A 654 -0.27 -7.16 -5.06
N GLY A 655 0.68 -7.64 -5.88
CA GLY A 655 0.86 -9.06 -6.21
C GLY A 655 -0.08 -9.70 -7.27
N LEU A 656 -1.28 -9.15 -7.54
CA LEU A 656 -2.29 -9.71 -8.47
C LEU A 656 -2.81 -8.78 -9.60
N ALA A 657 -3.15 -9.33 -10.78
CA ALA A 657 -3.88 -8.65 -11.87
C ALA A 657 -5.27 -9.25 -12.08
N THR A 658 -6.26 -8.38 -12.29
CA THR A 658 -7.63 -8.79 -12.58
C THR A 658 -7.76 -9.23 -14.03
N VAL A 659 -8.26 -10.45 -14.26
CA VAL A 659 -8.49 -11.04 -15.60
C VAL A 659 -9.92 -11.55 -15.74
N ILE A 660 -10.40 -11.58 -16.98
CA ILE A 660 -11.69 -12.15 -17.35
C ILE A 660 -11.47 -13.42 -18.15
N GLN A 661 -11.98 -14.53 -17.64
CA GLN A 661 -12.04 -15.81 -18.35
C GLN A 661 -13.46 -16.36 -18.25
N ASP A 662 -13.99 -16.86 -19.37
CA ASP A 662 -15.34 -17.43 -19.49
C ASP A 662 -16.46 -16.52 -18.95
N GLY A 663 -16.32 -15.20 -19.12
CA GLY A 663 -17.29 -14.19 -18.71
C GLY A 663 -17.26 -13.82 -17.22
N LYS A 664 -16.30 -14.35 -16.44
CA LYS A 664 -16.15 -14.09 -15.00
C LYS A 664 -14.80 -13.44 -14.68
N PHE A 665 -14.80 -12.63 -13.64
CA PHE A 665 -13.60 -11.96 -13.12
C PHE A 665 -12.89 -12.86 -12.11
N GLY A 666 -11.57 -12.85 -12.16
CA GLY A 666 -10.69 -13.38 -11.13
C GLY A 666 -9.34 -12.71 -11.19
N PHE A 667 -8.38 -13.25 -10.45
CA PHE A 667 -7.10 -12.61 -10.22
C PHE A 667 -5.97 -13.59 -10.52
N ILE A 668 -5.03 -13.15 -11.34
CA ILE A 668 -3.80 -13.89 -11.63
C ILE A 668 -2.62 -13.25 -10.92
N ASP A 669 -1.68 -14.07 -10.49
CA ASP A 669 -0.38 -13.62 -10.01
C ASP A 669 0.50 -13.10 -11.16
N GLU A 670 1.66 -12.57 -10.81
CA GLU A 670 2.62 -12.04 -11.77
C GLU A 670 3.22 -13.05 -12.74
N ASN A 671 2.91 -14.34 -12.56
CA ASN A 671 3.30 -15.44 -13.43
C ASN A 671 2.15 -15.88 -14.35
N GLY A 672 1.01 -15.17 -14.34
CA GLY A 672 -0.16 -15.51 -15.13
C GLY A 672 -0.87 -16.78 -14.65
N GLN A 673 -0.72 -17.13 -13.36
CA GLN A 673 -1.43 -18.22 -12.70
C GLN A 673 -2.57 -17.67 -11.85
N TRP A 674 -3.68 -18.42 -11.74
CA TRP A 674 -4.82 -17.99 -10.93
C TRP A 674 -4.46 -17.97 -9.44
N ALA A 675 -4.41 -16.77 -8.85
CA ALA A 675 -4.42 -16.60 -7.41
C ALA A 675 -5.84 -16.72 -6.86
N ILE A 676 -6.81 -16.20 -7.62
CA ILE A 676 -8.24 -16.38 -7.36
C ILE A 676 -8.90 -16.72 -8.70
N PRO A 677 -9.36 -17.96 -8.92
CA PRO A 677 -9.99 -18.35 -10.18
C PRO A 677 -11.17 -17.45 -10.57
N ALA A 678 -11.41 -17.28 -11.86
CA ALA A 678 -12.54 -16.50 -12.36
C ALA A 678 -13.87 -17.04 -11.83
N ARG A 679 -14.52 -16.25 -10.97
CA ARG A 679 -15.80 -16.60 -10.34
C ARG A 679 -16.73 -15.40 -10.12
N PHE A 680 -16.17 -14.21 -10.01
CA PHE A 680 -16.90 -12.97 -9.71
C PHE A 680 -17.62 -12.40 -10.95
N ASP A 681 -18.75 -11.74 -10.73
CA ASP A 681 -19.47 -11.02 -11.78
C ASP A 681 -18.73 -9.73 -12.17
N ARG A 682 -18.12 -9.04 -11.20
CA ARG A 682 -17.19 -7.91 -11.40
C ARG A 682 -16.08 -7.93 -10.35
N ALA A 683 -14.94 -7.27 -10.65
CA ALA A 683 -13.85 -7.10 -9.70
C ALA A 683 -13.02 -5.83 -9.96
N GLY A 684 -12.52 -5.22 -8.88
CA GLY A 684 -11.58 -4.12 -8.84
C GLY A 684 -10.13 -4.59 -8.67
N LEU A 685 -9.26 -3.71 -8.16
CA LEU A 685 -7.82 -3.94 -7.91
C LEU A 685 -7.53 -4.10 -6.40
N PHE A 686 -6.42 -4.75 -6.03
CA PHE A 686 -5.98 -4.88 -4.64
C PHE A 686 -5.32 -3.63 -4.05
N SER A 687 -5.60 -3.36 -2.78
CA SER A 687 -5.11 -2.27 -1.95
C SER A 687 -5.20 -2.56 -0.45
N GLY A 688 -4.14 -2.28 0.32
CA GLY A 688 -4.10 -2.52 1.76
C GLY A 688 -4.33 -3.98 2.11
N GLY A 689 -3.99 -4.90 1.19
CA GLY A 689 -4.29 -6.32 1.31
C GLY A 689 -5.67 -6.76 0.78
N LEU A 690 -6.53 -5.85 0.28
CA LEU A 690 -7.94 -6.13 -0.09
C LEU A 690 -8.32 -5.63 -1.49
N ALA A 691 -9.21 -6.33 -2.21
CA ALA A 691 -9.79 -5.90 -3.49
C ALA A 691 -11.31 -5.91 -3.46
N TRP A 692 -11.94 -4.88 -4.03
CA TRP A 692 -13.39 -4.89 -4.22
C TRP A 692 -13.83 -5.91 -5.29
N VAL A 693 -14.93 -6.64 -5.08
CA VAL A 693 -15.54 -7.60 -6.03
C VAL A 693 -17.06 -7.54 -5.97
N GLU A 694 -17.72 -8.04 -7.00
CA GLU A 694 -19.17 -8.27 -7.01
C GLU A 694 -19.46 -9.73 -7.33
N GLU A 695 -20.25 -10.37 -6.47
CA GLU A 695 -20.68 -11.75 -6.66
C GLU A 695 -22.18 -11.88 -6.35
N ASN A 696 -22.95 -12.40 -7.30
CA ASN A 696 -24.41 -12.56 -7.17
C ASN A 696 -25.17 -11.27 -6.85
N GLY A 697 -24.68 -10.12 -7.35
CA GLY A 697 -25.32 -8.80 -7.19
C GLY A 697 -25.06 -8.10 -5.85
N LYS A 698 -24.01 -8.50 -5.11
CA LYS A 698 -23.54 -7.84 -3.88
C LYS A 698 -22.10 -7.35 -4.02
N ASP A 699 -21.81 -6.16 -3.51
CA ASP A 699 -20.45 -5.60 -3.46
C ASP A 699 -19.67 -6.15 -2.26
N GLU A 700 -18.42 -6.56 -2.42
CA GLU A 700 -17.60 -7.17 -1.37
C GLU A 700 -16.14 -6.68 -1.44
N TYR A 701 -15.36 -6.76 -0.37
CA TYR A 701 -13.90 -6.69 -0.40
C TYR A 701 -13.34 -8.06 -0.09
N VAL A 702 -12.46 -8.58 -0.93
CA VAL A 702 -11.77 -9.85 -0.74
C VAL A 702 -10.30 -9.65 -0.45
N ASP A 703 -9.69 -10.49 0.38
CA ASP A 703 -8.23 -10.54 0.52
C ASP A 703 -7.57 -11.25 -0.68
N LYS A 704 -6.24 -11.30 -0.71
CA LYS A 704 -5.47 -11.89 -1.84
C LYS A 704 -5.70 -13.38 -2.05
N THR A 705 -6.39 -14.06 -1.13
CA THR A 705 -6.83 -15.45 -1.28
C THR A 705 -8.24 -15.56 -1.88
N GLY A 706 -8.93 -14.43 -2.03
CA GLY A 706 -10.30 -14.34 -2.55
C GLY A 706 -11.36 -14.49 -1.48
N GLN A 707 -11.00 -14.40 -0.20
CA GLN A 707 -11.95 -14.47 0.92
C GLN A 707 -12.54 -13.10 1.21
N VAL A 708 -13.85 -13.04 1.39
CA VAL A 708 -14.60 -11.81 1.65
C VAL A 708 -14.28 -11.27 3.06
N VAL A 709 -13.57 -10.14 3.11
CA VAL A 709 -13.21 -9.34 4.30
C VAL A 709 -14.29 -8.31 4.65
N TRP A 710 -15.12 -7.92 3.68
CA TRP A 710 -16.31 -7.08 3.89
C TRP A 710 -17.34 -7.37 2.80
N SER A 711 -18.64 -7.38 3.09
CA SER A 711 -19.71 -7.59 2.10
C SER A 711 -20.80 -6.55 2.33
N GLN A 712 -21.33 -5.99 1.25
CA GLN A 712 -22.37 -4.97 1.26
C GLN A 712 -23.63 -5.56 1.87
N PRO A 713 -24.16 -4.93 2.92
CA PRO A 713 -25.41 -5.38 3.53
C PRO A 713 -26.55 -5.27 2.51
N THR A 714 -27.33 -6.35 2.34
CA THR A 714 -28.55 -6.32 1.54
C THR A 714 -29.59 -5.41 2.19
N PRO A 715 -30.27 -4.51 1.45
CA PRO A 715 -31.38 -3.73 2.00
C PRO A 715 -32.48 -4.68 2.50
N GLU A 716 -32.95 -4.47 3.72
CA GLU A 716 -34.18 -5.11 4.19
C GLU A 716 -35.35 -4.63 3.32
N ALA A 717 -36.18 -5.58 2.89
CA ALA A 717 -37.39 -5.38 2.10
C ALA A 717 -38.56 -4.82 2.92
#